data_AF-A0A3D2WNX1-F1
#
_entry.id   AF-A0A3D2WNX1-F1
#
_cell.length_a   1.000
_cell.length_b   1.000
_cell.length_c   1.000
_cell.angle_alpha   90.00
_cell.angle_beta   90.00
_cell.angle_gamma   90.00
#
_symmetry.space_group_name_H-M   'P 1'
#
loop_
_entity.id
_entity.type
_entity.pdbx_description
1 polymer ?
#
loop_
_entity_poly.entity_id
_entity_poly.type
_entity_poly.pdbx_seq_one_letter_code
_entity_poly.pdbx_strand_id
1 'polypeptide(L)'
;MLIAESRLSPTGARADERVAIKPSRMVRLAEEIAFKIAGITSNMQGDLRAEESHWIDLVLESVQNAAEKKTLVVAGASQPPIVHYLVARINEATGASGQSVLYRLVDNDSDANIQELSKAIDSGSIQGLVIVGGNPVFSAPKETDFAEKIKSLPMSAHLSYYENETSNLCKWHVNQSHWLEAWSDGRSLNGTLCIGQPLIEPLFDGVSDIEFLAILAGESAVNGQALVQSTFNVKEGELNQGWRQAVHDGVAKNESYLENPPVNRNDFVSKSSNAIESVFEVCFVPSASVWDGRFANNGWMQELPDAITKLTWDNAVQLSPKTASELGVKQGDVMEITVGDDSIEIACIPVPGTADGALVLPIGYGREFGGRVCSGAGVNVYPLRSSNTFWSGSATCRKTGQTYPLATTQMHFDVNSTPGKGTQERLPMLYREGTINQFEKDPAFARHAGHALHSLSIYEERQFDGAQYKWGMSLDLSTCTGCNACVVACQAENNIPIVGKDQVLMGREMHWIRIDRYFAFKDDGHGHYDANKLDSVAFQPVSCTHCENAPCEEVCPVAATVHDTDGLNVMVYNRCIGTRYCSNNCPFKVRRFNYFDYFRRDPLRSTGLLQVQPDYYVKTQSGGKTLRAMQFNPDVTVRMRGVMEKCDFCSSRIQRAKIATKNKWMKLSQAEKEKDPRVKIEDGTIVPACSECCPADCITFGDLLDKDSAVSKLHSSPRSYEMLEELNIKSRSKYLASITNPVHEPEHHSGGHH
;
A
#
# COMPACT_ATOMS: atom_id res chain seq x y z
N MET A 1 12.44 -15.94 2.34
CA MET A 1 11.09 -15.72 2.90
C MET A 1 10.14 -16.72 2.25
N LEU A 2 9.47 -17.56 3.05
CA LEU A 2 8.52 -18.57 2.54
C LEU A 2 7.10 -18.18 2.96
N ILE A 3 6.15 -18.19 2.01
CA ILE A 3 4.76 -17.76 2.26
C ILE A 3 3.74 -18.78 1.75
N ALA A 4 2.78 -19.12 2.60
CA ALA A 4 1.55 -19.82 2.24
C ALA A 4 0.36 -18.87 2.36
N GLU A 5 -0.40 -18.68 1.29
CA GLU A 5 -1.55 -17.76 1.28
C GLU A 5 -2.60 -18.13 0.22
N SER A 6 -3.86 -17.72 0.42
CA SER A 6 -4.96 -18.03 -0.50
C SER A 6 -5.07 -17.07 -1.68
N ARG A 7 -4.69 -15.81 -1.48
CA ARG A 7 -4.62 -14.77 -2.52
C ARG A 7 -3.16 -14.46 -2.80
N LEU A 8 -2.84 -13.89 -3.96
CA LEU A 8 -1.54 -13.25 -4.14
C LEU A 8 -1.53 -11.90 -3.42
N SER A 9 -0.73 -11.76 -2.36
CA SER A 9 -0.55 -10.50 -1.64
C SER A 9 0.76 -9.80 -2.05
N PRO A 10 0.94 -8.50 -1.72
CA PRO A 10 2.23 -7.82 -1.90
C PRO A 10 3.40 -8.52 -1.21
N THR A 11 3.14 -9.14 -0.04
CA THR A 11 4.15 -9.93 0.68
C THR A 11 4.48 -11.22 -0.06
N GLY A 12 3.45 -11.96 -0.52
CA GLY A 12 3.65 -13.17 -1.32
C GLY A 12 4.34 -12.92 -2.65
N ALA A 13 4.06 -11.78 -3.29
CA ALA A 13 4.74 -11.35 -4.51
C ALA A 13 6.24 -11.09 -4.32
N ARG A 14 6.71 -10.90 -3.08
CA ARG A 14 8.14 -10.76 -2.74
C ARG A 14 8.71 -11.95 -1.98
N ALA A 15 7.94 -13.03 -1.82
CA ALA A 15 8.44 -14.26 -1.23
C ALA A 15 9.44 -14.92 -2.18
N ASP A 16 10.46 -15.55 -1.61
CA ASP A 16 11.39 -16.39 -2.38
C ASP A 16 10.72 -17.70 -2.77
N GLU A 17 9.90 -18.26 -1.86
CA GLU A 17 9.06 -19.43 -2.12
C GLU A 17 7.62 -19.13 -1.70
N ARG A 18 6.67 -19.44 -2.58
CA ARG A 18 5.25 -19.19 -2.33
C ARG A 18 4.40 -20.39 -2.73
N VAL A 19 3.45 -20.75 -1.88
CA VAL A 19 2.41 -21.74 -2.20
C VAL A 19 1.02 -21.12 -2.07
N ALA A 20 0.17 -21.36 -3.09
CA ALA A 20 -1.21 -20.91 -3.11
C ALA A 20 -2.10 -21.98 -2.46
N ILE A 21 -2.70 -21.69 -1.30
CA ILE A 21 -3.43 -22.69 -0.50
C ILE A 21 -4.83 -22.19 -0.15
N LYS A 22 -5.85 -23.05 -0.32
CA LYS A 22 -7.24 -22.75 0.09
C LYS A 22 -7.33 -22.48 1.59
N PRO A 23 -8.21 -21.56 2.04
CA PRO A 23 -8.39 -21.26 3.46
C PRO A 23 -8.58 -22.50 4.35
N SER A 24 -9.42 -23.47 3.92
CA SER A 24 -9.67 -24.71 4.67
C SER A 24 -8.43 -25.58 4.92
N ARG A 25 -7.44 -25.51 4.02
CA ARG A 25 -6.21 -26.31 4.05
C ARG A 25 -5.10 -25.68 4.90
N MET A 26 -5.20 -24.39 5.23
CA MET A 26 -4.18 -23.67 5.99
C MET A 26 -3.98 -24.24 7.40
N VAL A 27 -5.06 -24.69 8.04
CA VAL A 27 -4.98 -25.34 9.36
C VAL A 27 -4.18 -26.63 9.28
N ARG A 28 -4.48 -27.49 8.29
CA ARG A 28 -3.78 -28.76 8.09
C ARG A 28 -2.28 -28.55 7.84
N LEU A 29 -1.92 -27.54 7.05
CA LEU A 29 -0.55 -27.15 6.78
C LEU A 29 0.18 -26.73 8.08
N ALA A 30 -0.45 -25.86 8.88
CA ALA A 30 0.11 -25.38 10.14
C ALA A 30 0.28 -26.51 11.17
N GLU A 31 -0.68 -27.44 11.25
CA GLU A 31 -0.62 -28.62 12.12
C GLU A 31 0.57 -29.52 11.76
N GLU A 32 0.78 -29.79 10.48
CA GLU A 32 1.87 -30.66 10.03
C GLU A 32 3.24 -30.03 10.33
N ILE A 33 3.39 -28.72 10.10
CA ILE A 33 4.62 -27.99 10.42
C ILE A 33 4.87 -28.00 11.94
N ALA A 34 3.82 -27.76 12.73
CA ALA A 34 3.92 -27.78 14.18
C ALA A 34 4.26 -29.18 14.73
N PHE A 35 3.75 -30.24 14.10
CA PHE A 35 4.12 -31.61 14.45
C PHE A 35 5.59 -31.89 14.15
N LYS A 36 6.05 -31.59 12.92
CA LYS A 36 7.43 -31.87 12.50
C LYS A 36 8.48 -31.03 13.23
N ILE A 37 8.16 -29.78 13.60
CA ILE A 37 9.11 -28.87 14.27
C ILE A 37 8.98 -28.92 15.80
N ALA A 38 7.76 -28.88 16.33
CA ALA A 38 7.50 -28.72 17.77
C ALA A 38 6.96 -30.00 18.45
N GLY A 39 6.81 -31.10 17.72
CA GLY A 39 6.32 -32.38 18.25
C GLY A 39 4.86 -32.35 18.71
N ILE A 40 4.06 -31.41 18.20
CA ILE A 40 2.66 -31.22 18.62
C ILE A 40 1.77 -32.16 17.84
N THR A 41 1.16 -33.11 18.55
CA THR A 41 0.14 -34.01 17.99
C THR A 41 -1.23 -33.32 18.01
N SER A 42 -1.88 -33.20 16.85
CA SER A 42 -3.27 -32.75 16.71
C SER A 42 -4.14 -33.80 16.03
N ASN A 43 -5.46 -33.55 15.96
CA ASN A 43 -6.40 -34.36 15.18
C ASN A 43 -6.24 -34.10 13.67
N MET A 44 -5.08 -34.44 13.12
CA MET A 44 -4.78 -34.30 11.70
C MET A 44 -5.80 -35.10 10.87
N GLN A 45 -6.62 -34.41 10.08
CA GLN A 45 -7.53 -35.03 9.13
C GLN A 45 -7.23 -34.58 7.70
N GLY A 46 -7.21 -35.55 6.77
CA GLY A 46 -6.93 -35.34 5.36
C GLY A 46 -5.45 -35.47 4.99
N ASP A 47 -5.21 -36.08 3.83
CA ASP A 47 -3.88 -36.28 3.27
C ASP A 47 -3.30 -34.98 2.71
N LEU A 48 -1.98 -34.81 2.85
CA LEU A 48 -1.25 -33.71 2.23
C LEU A 48 -1.22 -33.88 0.72
N ARG A 49 -1.40 -32.79 -0.01
CA ARG A 49 -1.15 -32.75 -1.45
C ARG A 49 0.35 -32.73 -1.72
N ALA A 50 0.73 -33.13 -2.93
CA ALA A 50 2.13 -33.11 -3.35
C ALA A 50 2.77 -31.71 -3.20
N GLU A 51 2.06 -30.66 -3.61
CA GLU A 51 2.52 -29.26 -3.48
C GLU A 51 2.67 -28.83 -2.01
N GLU A 52 1.74 -29.22 -1.14
CA GLU A 52 1.79 -28.91 0.30
C GLU A 52 2.96 -29.65 0.97
N SER A 53 3.15 -30.93 0.64
CA SER A 53 4.25 -31.75 1.16
C SER A 53 5.60 -31.15 0.74
N HIS A 54 5.75 -30.83 -0.55
CA HIS A 54 6.98 -30.22 -1.07
C HIS A 54 7.28 -28.89 -0.37
N TRP A 55 6.28 -28.01 -0.23
CA TRP A 55 6.46 -26.73 0.44
C TRP A 55 6.81 -26.89 1.93
N ILE A 56 6.21 -27.86 2.63
CA ILE A 56 6.60 -28.19 4.01
C ILE A 56 8.06 -28.63 4.08
N ASP A 57 8.53 -29.44 3.13
CA ASP A 57 9.93 -29.89 3.11
C ASP A 57 10.90 -28.69 2.95
N LEU A 58 10.57 -27.71 2.10
CA LEU A 58 11.32 -26.45 1.98
C LEU A 58 11.35 -25.66 3.29
N VAL A 59 10.23 -25.61 4.02
CA VAL A 59 10.16 -24.96 5.34
C VAL A 59 11.07 -25.67 6.35
N LEU A 60 11.04 -27.00 6.40
CA LEU A 60 11.87 -27.77 7.34
C LEU A 60 13.35 -27.60 7.05
N GLU A 61 13.75 -27.67 5.79
CA GLU A 61 15.13 -27.43 5.37
C GLU A 61 15.57 -26.01 5.73
N SER A 62 14.74 -25.00 5.47
CA SER A 62 15.03 -23.61 5.82
C SER A 62 15.19 -23.42 7.34
N VAL A 63 14.36 -24.10 8.15
CA VAL A 63 14.45 -24.05 9.61
C VAL A 63 15.70 -24.78 10.12
N GLN A 64 16.09 -25.90 9.50
CA GLN A 64 17.31 -26.64 9.84
C GLN A 64 18.59 -25.86 9.48
N ASN A 65 18.56 -25.16 8.33
CA ASN A 65 19.69 -24.37 7.83
C ASN A 65 19.79 -22.98 8.49
N ALA A 66 18.76 -22.54 9.22
CA ALA A 66 18.78 -21.26 9.91
C ALA A 66 19.90 -21.24 10.97
N ALA A 67 20.78 -20.24 10.90
CA ALA A 67 21.77 -19.99 11.95
C ALA A 67 21.08 -19.89 13.32
N GLU A 68 21.67 -20.51 14.35
CA GLU A 68 21.07 -20.69 15.69
C GLU A 68 20.15 -19.52 16.09
N LYS A 69 18.83 -19.78 16.07
CA LYS A 69 17.75 -18.95 16.65
C LYS A 69 17.30 -17.69 15.89
N LYS A 70 17.59 -17.55 14.59
CA LYS A 70 17.10 -16.43 13.75
C LYS A 70 15.89 -16.77 12.87
N THR A 71 14.96 -17.59 13.36
CA THR A 71 13.71 -17.92 12.66
C THR A 71 12.58 -17.01 13.12
N LEU A 72 11.62 -16.74 12.23
CA LEU A 72 10.38 -16.04 12.56
C LEU A 72 9.22 -16.70 11.81
N VAL A 73 8.21 -17.17 12.55
CA VAL A 73 6.95 -17.67 11.98
C VAL A 73 5.83 -16.72 12.35
N VAL A 74 5.02 -16.31 11.36
CA VAL A 74 3.92 -15.35 11.54
C VAL A 74 2.64 -15.92 10.94
N ALA A 75 1.51 -15.71 11.62
CA ALA A 75 0.17 -15.99 11.10
C ALA A 75 -0.55 -14.69 10.77
N GLY A 76 -1.23 -14.63 9.62
CA GLY A 76 -2.10 -13.50 9.27
C GLY A 76 -3.34 -13.43 10.15
N ALA A 77 -3.86 -12.22 10.38
CA ALA A 77 -5.04 -11.98 11.25
C ALA A 77 -6.33 -12.66 10.80
N SER A 78 -6.39 -13.13 9.54
CA SER A 78 -7.52 -13.88 9.00
C SER A 78 -7.54 -15.36 9.40
N GLN A 79 -6.46 -15.85 10.03
CA GLN A 79 -6.35 -17.25 10.41
C GLN A 79 -7.14 -17.55 11.68
N PRO A 80 -7.67 -18.78 11.83
CA PRO A 80 -8.38 -19.15 13.05
C PRO A 80 -7.42 -19.20 14.25
N PRO A 81 -7.91 -19.01 15.50
CA PRO A 81 -7.07 -18.97 16.70
C PRO A 81 -6.12 -20.17 16.88
N ILE A 82 -6.50 -21.35 16.38
CA ILE A 82 -5.65 -22.55 16.40
C ILE A 82 -4.33 -22.35 15.64
N VAL A 83 -4.34 -21.66 14.48
CA VAL A 83 -3.12 -21.40 13.71
C VAL A 83 -2.21 -20.45 14.46
N HIS A 84 -2.76 -19.40 15.08
CA HIS A 84 -1.99 -18.48 15.93
C HIS A 84 -1.33 -19.20 17.11
N TYR A 85 -2.07 -20.13 17.75
CA TYR A 85 -1.53 -20.99 18.80
C TYR A 85 -0.37 -21.88 18.30
N LEU A 86 -0.55 -22.56 17.16
CA LEU A 86 0.50 -23.40 16.57
C LEU A 86 1.75 -22.59 16.21
N VAL A 87 1.58 -21.40 15.63
CA VAL A 87 2.69 -20.48 15.32
C VAL A 87 3.44 -20.05 16.57
N ALA A 88 2.73 -19.68 17.65
CA ALA A 88 3.37 -19.34 18.93
C ALA A 88 4.20 -20.52 19.46
N ARG A 89 3.67 -21.75 19.36
CA ARG A 89 4.38 -22.96 19.78
C ARG A 89 5.60 -23.29 18.89
N ILE A 90 5.52 -23.06 17.58
CA ILE A 90 6.66 -23.20 16.67
C ILE A 90 7.74 -22.17 17.01
N ASN A 91 7.37 -20.91 17.27
CA ASN A 91 8.31 -19.87 17.70
C ASN A 91 8.94 -20.17 19.07
N GLU A 92 8.24 -20.85 19.98
CA GLU A 92 8.83 -21.36 21.24
C GLU A 92 9.84 -22.49 20.96
N ALA A 93 9.47 -23.47 20.13
CA ALA A 93 10.31 -24.63 19.81
C ALA A 93 11.59 -24.26 19.03
N THR A 94 11.50 -23.28 18.14
CA THR A 94 12.65 -22.78 17.34
C THR A 94 13.55 -21.80 18.11
N GLY A 95 13.16 -21.40 19.33
CA GLY A 95 13.89 -20.42 20.12
C GLY A 95 13.75 -18.97 19.64
N ALA A 96 12.80 -18.69 18.73
CA ALA A 96 12.50 -17.34 18.25
C ALA A 96 11.85 -16.45 19.33
N SER A 97 11.12 -17.05 20.26
CA SER A 97 10.46 -16.37 21.39
C SER A 97 11.48 -15.73 22.33
N GLY A 98 11.38 -14.42 22.54
CA GLY A 98 12.33 -13.61 23.31
C GLY A 98 13.53 -13.12 22.51
N GLN A 99 13.63 -13.45 21.22
CA GLN A 99 14.67 -12.95 20.31
C GLN A 99 14.05 -12.19 19.13
N SER A 100 13.50 -12.93 18.17
CA SER A 100 12.83 -12.39 16.98
C SER A 100 11.36 -12.07 17.24
N VAL A 101 10.73 -12.79 18.18
CA VAL A 101 9.34 -12.56 18.60
C VAL A 101 9.35 -12.07 20.03
N LEU A 102 8.88 -10.84 20.22
CA LEU A 102 8.77 -10.19 21.51
C LEU A 102 7.29 -10.09 21.85
N TYR A 103 6.92 -10.52 23.04
CA TYR A 103 5.54 -10.46 23.50
C TYR A 103 5.38 -9.26 24.41
N ARG A 104 4.16 -8.75 24.48
CA ARG A 104 3.76 -7.76 25.45
C ARG A 104 2.51 -8.29 26.12
N LEU A 105 2.48 -8.21 27.45
CA LEU A 105 1.23 -8.42 28.17
C LEU A 105 0.30 -7.28 27.78
N VAL A 106 -0.81 -7.63 27.16
CA VAL A 106 -1.94 -6.74 27.02
C VAL A 106 -2.82 -7.03 28.24
N ASP A 107 -3.31 -6.00 28.90
CA ASP A 107 -4.34 -6.19 29.93
C ASP A 107 -5.45 -7.03 29.31
N ASN A 108 -5.94 -8.05 30.02
CA ASN A 108 -7.05 -8.86 29.51
C ASN A 108 -8.25 -7.94 29.34
N ASP A 109 -8.47 -7.45 28.12
CA ASP A 109 -9.75 -6.88 27.71
C ASP A 109 -10.72 -8.07 27.69
N SER A 110 -11.37 -8.27 28.83
CA SER A 110 -12.59 -9.08 28.95
C SER A 110 -13.75 -8.35 28.27
N ASP A 111 -13.49 -7.73 27.12
CA ASP A 111 -14.44 -6.92 26.40
C ASP A 111 -15.49 -7.82 25.79
N ALA A 112 -16.73 -7.53 26.13
CA ALA A 112 -17.87 -8.20 25.54
C ALA A 112 -17.83 -7.98 24.03
N ASN A 113 -17.95 -9.07 23.26
CA ASN A 113 -17.98 -8.97 21.81
C ASN A 113 -19.31 -8.40 21.30
N ILE A 114 -19.35 -8.01 20.02
CA ILE A 114 -20.55 -7.41 19.41
C ILE A 114 -21.77 -8.35 19.48
N GLN A 115 -21.57 -9.67 19.49
CA GLN A 115 -22.65 -10.65 19.63
C GLN A 115 -23.23 -10.65 21.05
N GLU A 116 -22.38 -10.53 22.08
CA GLU A 116 -22.80 -10.37 23.47
C GLU A 116 -23.54 -9.04 23.67
N LEU A 117 -23.05 -7.96 23.05
CA LEU A 117 -23.75 -6.67 23.02
C LEU A 117 -25.14 -6.80 22.38
N SER A 118 -25.26 -7.45 21.21
CA SER A 118 -26.55 -7.69 20.55
C SER A 118 -27.51 -8.47 21.45
N LYS A 119 -27.04 -9.51 22.14
CA LYS A 119 -27.87 -10.28 23.09
C LYS A 119 -28.31 -9.45 24.29
N ALA A 120 -27.44 -8.59 24.80
CA ALA A 120 -27.76 -7.72 25.93
C ALA A 120 -28.78 -6.61 25.57
N ILE A 121 -28.77 -6.14 24.32
CA ILE A 121 -29.81 -5.27 23.78
C ILE A 121 -31.14 -6.04 23.69
N ASP A 122 -31.12 -7.27 23.17
CA ASP A 122 -32.32 -8.10 23.02
C ASP A 122 -32.97 -8.49 24.35
N SER A 123 -32.16 -8.72 25.38
CA SER A 123 -32.67 -9.00 26.72
C SER A 123 -33.22 -7.75 27.44
N GLY A 124 -33.06 -6.57 26.85
CA GLY A 124 -33.43 -5.29 27.48
C GLY A 124 -32.51 -4.90 28.65
N SER A 125 -31.34 -5.54 28.77
CA SER A 125 -30.36 -5.24 29.82
C SER A 125 -29.66 -3.89 29.59
N ILE A 126 -29.69 -3.39 28.36
CA ILE A 126 -29.08 -2.13 27.93
C ILE A 126 -30.18 -1.19 27.46
N GLN A 127 -30.19 0.03 27.99
CA GLN A 127 -31.14 1.10 27.62
C GLN A 127 -30.48 2.21 26.79
N GLY A 128 -29.15 2.27 26.76
CA GLY A 128 -28.40 3.29 26.03
C GLY A 128 -27.14 2.70 25.42
N LEU A 129 -26.82 3.14 24.19
CA LEU A 129 -25.60 2.74 23.49
C LEU A 129 -24.82 3.97 23.05
N VAL A 130 -23.54 4.03 23.42
CA VAL A 130 -22.59 5.00 22.91
C VAL A 130 -21.58 4.26 22.04
N ILE A 131 -21.43 4.73 20.80
CA ILE A 131 -20.51 4.16 19.81
C ILE A 131 -19.39 5.19 19.60
N VAL A 132 -18.15 4.82 19.90
CA VAL A 132 -16.97 5.67 19.77
C VAL A 132 -16.18 5.22 18.54
N GLY A 133 -16.35 5.94 17.42
CA GLY A 133 -15.78 5.57 16.13
C GLY A 133 -16.40 4.31 15.52
N GLY A 134 -15.74 3.76 14.49
CA GLY A 134 -16.21 2.57 13.78
C GLY A 134 -17.47 2.80 12.93
N ASN A 135 -18.04 1.70 12.43
CA ASN A 135 -19.29 1.71 11.66
C ASN A 135 -19.99 0.33 11.72
N PRO A 136 -20.45 -0.11 12.90
CA PRO A 136 -20.97 -1.47 13.09
C PRO A 136 -22.19 -1.80 12.22
N VAL A 137 -23.04 -0.83 11.85
CA VAL A 137 -24.16 -1.09 10.91
C VAL A 137 -23.67 -1.58 9.55
N PHE A 138 -22.50 -1.13 9.12
CA PHE A 138 -21.88 -1.56 7.88
C PHE A 138 -21.02 -2.82 8.04
N SER A 139 -20.26 -2.93 9.14
CA SER A 139 -19.20 -3.93 9.29
C SER A 139 -19.51 -5.13 10.18
N ALA A 140 -20.59 -5.08 10.98
CA ALA A 140 -20.93 -6.15 11.90
C ALA A 140 -21.37 -7.43 11.17
N PRO A 141 -21.19 -8.62 11.79
CA PRO A 141 -21.72 -9.87 11.25
C PRO A 141 -23.23 -9.81 11.04
N LYS A 142 -23.72 -10.35 9.92
CA LYS A 142 -25.13 -10.22 9.49
C LYS A 142 -26.15 -10.64 10.55
N GLU A 143 -25.87 -11.70 11.31
CA GLU A 143 -26.79 -12.27 12.30
C GLU A 143 -26.99 -11.37 13.53
N THR A 144 -26.15 -10.34 13.70
CA THR A 144 -26.32 -9.37 14.78
C THR A 144 -27.50 -8.43 14.55
N ASP A 145 -27.93 -8.29 13.28
CA ASP A 145 -28.95 -7.35 12.82
C ASP A 145 -28.82 -5.96 13.47
N PHE A 146 -27.57 -5.47 13.50
CA PHE A 146 -27.20 -4.34 14.35
C PHE A 146 -27.97 -3.05 14.03
N ALA A 147 -28.42 -2.89 12.78
CA ALA A 147 -29.26 -1.79 12.34
C ALA A 147 -30.59 -1.73 13.13
N GLU A 148 -31.28 -2.86 13.29
CA GLU A 148 -32.52 -2.93 14.04
C GLU A 148 -32.27 -2.81 15.55
N LYS A 149 -31.13 -3.31 16.05
CA LYS A 149 -30.73 -3.13 17.47
C LYS A 149 -30.56 -1.65 17.84
N ILE A 150 -29.92 -0.85 17.00
CA ILE A 150 -29.75 0.59 17.29
C ILE A 150 -31.10 1.30 17.30
N LYS A 151 -32.02 0.94 16.40
CA LYS A 151 -33.35 1.56 16.31
C LYS A 151 -34.24 1.25 17.51
N SER A 152 -34.08 0.08 18.14
CA SER A 152 -34.89 -0.34 19.29
C SER A 152 -34.49 0.37 20.59
N LEU A 153 -33.24 0.85 20.68
CA LEU A 153 -32.73 1.52 21.87
C LEU A 153 -33.33 2.92 22.05
N PRO A 154 -33.77 3.29 23.26
CA PRO A 154 -34.30 4.61 23.52
C PRO A 154 -33.22 5.69 23.48
N MET A 155 -31.96 5.35 23.74
CA MET A 155 -30.81 6.23 23.62
C MET A 155 -29.71 5.57 22.78
N SER A 156 -29.27 6.26 21.73
CA SER A 156 -28.10 5.87 20.95
C SER A 156 -27.32 7.12 20.50
N ALA A 157 -26.01 7.11 20.70
CA ALA A 157 -25.11 8.18 20.30
C ALA A 157 -23.89 7.63 19.57
N HIS A 158 -23.44 8.34 18.54
CA HIS A 158 -22.28 7.95 17.75
C HIS A 158 -21.32 9.12 17.58
N LEU A 159 -20.07 8.94 18.01
CA LEU A 159 -18.98 9.87 17.79
C LEU A 159 -18.24 9.47 16.50
N SER A 160 -18.31 10.30 15.46
CA SER A 160 -17.64 10.00 14.19
C SER A 160 -17.29 11.20 13.33
N TYR A 161 -16.34 11.00 12.39
CA TYR A 161 -15.96 12.00 11.38
C TYR A 161 -17.03 12.24 10.32
N TYR A 162 -17.87 11.24 10.06
CA TYR A 162 -18.82 11.25 8.97
C TYR A 162 -20.18 10.80 9.47
N GLU A 163 -21.23 11.46 8.99
CA GLU A 163 -22.61 10.99 9.12
C GLU A 163 -22.78 9.73 8.25
N ASN A 164 -22.39 8.59 8.82
CA ASN A 164 -22.31 7.29 8.19
C ASN A 164 -23.56 6.42 8.42
N GLU A 165 -23.55 5.18 7.92
CA GLU A 165 -24.63 4.20 8.07
C GLU A 165 -25.06 4.02 9.54
N THR A 166 -24.10 3.97 10.47
CA THR A 166 -24.37 3.89 11.91
C THR A 166 -24.92 5.21 12.46
N SER A 167 -24.34 6.34 12.06
CA SER A 167 -24.77 7.68 12.50
C SER A 167 -26.22 7.97 12.14
N ASN A 168 -26.62 7.59 10.93
CA ASN A 168 -27.97 7.80 10.40
C ASN A 168 -29.06 7.06 11.21
N LEU A 169 -28.69 5.99 11.91
CA LEU A 169 -29.62 5.22 12.75
C LEU A 169 -29.58 5.64 14.22
N CYS A 170 -28.52 6.31 14.67
CA CYS A 170 -28.39 6.78 16.04
C CYS A 170 -29.27 8.02 16.30
N LYS A 171 -29.70 8.20 17.57
CA LYS A 171 -30.46 9.40 17.97
C LYS A 171 -29.58 10.64 18.05
N TRP A 172 -28.31 10.46 18.38
CA TRP A 172 -27.30 11.51 18.45
C TRP A 172 -26.12 11.18 17.54
N HIS A 173 -25.68 12.18 16.78
CA HIS A 173 -24.39 12.18 16.11
C HIS A 173 -23.53 13.30 16.72
N VAL A 174 -22.34 12.94 17.16
CA VAL A 174 -21.37 13.86 17.74
C VAL A 174 -20.19 13.95 16.77
N ASN A 175 -19.82 15.18 16.42
CA ASN A 175 -18.70 15.44 15.52
C ASN A 175 -17.39 15.04 16.20
N GLN A 176 -16.72 14.03 15.65
CA GLN A 176 -15.39 13.66 16.12
C GLN A 176 -14.35 14.61 15.51
N SER A 177 -13.49 15.19 16.35
CA SER A 177 -12.30 15.93 15.87
C SER A 177 -11.33 14.99 15.18
N HIS A 178 -10.81 15.36 14.01
CA HIS A 178 -9.78 14.58 13.34
C HIS A 178 -8.54 14.47 14.24
N TRP A 179 -7.76 13.39 14.14
CA TRP A 179 -6.58 13.19 14.99
C TRP A 179 -5.50 14.28 14.84
N LEU A 180 -5.56 15.09 13.78
CA LEU A 180 -4.71 16.29 13.58
C LEU A 180 -5.24 17.55 14.28
N GLU A 181 -6.45 17.50 14.83
CA GLU A 181 -7.17 18.59 15.47
C GLU A 181 -7.32 18.38 16.99
N ALA A 182 -6.90 17.21 17.49
CA ALA A 182 -7.07 16.82 18.88
C ALA A 182 -5.77 16.37 19.53
N TRP A 183 -5.65 16.64 20.82
CA TRP A 183 -4.70 15.93 21.67
C TRP A 183 -5.16 14.48 21.82
N SER A 184 -4.22 13.56 21.67
CA SER A 184 -4.43 12.15 21.98
C SER A 184 -3.13 11.54 22.48
N ASP A 185 -3.23 10.33 23.00
CA ASP A 185 -2.10 9.50 23.33
C ASP A 185 -2.38 8.05 22.97
N GLY A 186 -1.32 7.26 23.00
CA GLY A 186 -1.42 5.85 22.73
C GLY A 186 -0.11 5.16 23.05
N ARG A 187 -0.07 3.84 22.88
CA ARG A 187 1.17 3.08 23.06
C ARG A 187 1.59 2.50 21.73
N SER A 188 2.87 2.61 21.42
CA SER A 188 3.51 1.87 20.33
C SER A 188 3.43 0.36 20.59
N LEU A 189 3.79 -0.43 19.58
CA LEU A 189 3.81 -1.90 19.67
C LEU A 189 4.68 -2.43 20.82
N ASN A 190 5.78 -1.73 21.16
CA ASN A 190 6.66 -2.09 22.28
C ASN A 190 6.25 -1.47 23.63
N GLY A 191 5.14 -0.76 23.71
CA GLY A 191 4.59 -0.20 24.94
C GLY A 191 5.00 1.24 25.26
N THR A 192 5.91 1.84 24.48
CA THR A 192 6.30 3.25 24.62
C THR A 192 5.07 4.15 24.44
N LEU A 193 4.89 5.07 25.37
CA LEU A 193 3.82 6.06 25.31
C LEU A 193 4.12 7.10 24.22
N CYS A 194 3.16 7.36 23.35
CA CYS A 194 3.22 8.27 22.21
C CYS A 194 2.19 9.37 22.38
N ILE A 195 2.49 10.57 21.86
CA ILE A 195 1.58 11.73 21.91
C ILE A 195 1.09 12.06 20.50
N GLY A 196 -0.23 12.12 20.33
CA GLY A 196 -0.87 12.77 19.19
C GLY A 196 -1.01 14.26 19.47
N GLN A 197 -0.35 15.09 18.66
CA GLN A 197 -0.38 16.55 18.78
C GLN A 197 -1.33 17.16 17.74
N PRO A 198 -2.23 18.06 18.15
CA PRO A 198 -3.00 18.83 17.19
C PRO A 198 -2.08 19.79 16.43
N LEU A 199 -2.18 19.77 15.10
CA LEU A 199 -1.48 20.72 14.21
C LEU A 199 -2.35 21.94 13.88
N ILE A 200 -3.66 21.86 14.15
CA ILE A 200 -4.63 22.92 13.92
C ILE A 200 -5.75 22.83 14.96
N GLU A 201 -6.45 23.93 15.23
CA GLU A 201 -7.67 23.91 16.03
C GLU A 201 -8.81 23.17 15.27
N PRO A 202 -9.76 22.53 15.98
CA PRO A 202 -10.89 21.85 15.35
C PRO A 202 -11.66 22.76 14.40
N LEU A 203 -11.75 22.37 13.12
CA LEU A 203 -12.38 23.21 12.10
C LEU A 203 -13.90 23.30 12.20
N PHE A 204 -14.52 22.32 12.87
CA PHE A 204 -15.98 22.17 12.96
C PHE A 204 -16.47 21.98 14.40
N ASP A 205 -15.76 22.56 15.37
CA ASP A 205 -16.08 22.45 16.81
C ASP A 205 -16.31 20.99 17.24
N GLY A 206 -15.49 20.07 16.73
CA GLY A 206 -15.53 18.65 17.07
C GLY A 206 -15.00 18.40 18.48
N VAL A 207 -15.29 17.20 18.99
CA VAL A 207 -14.78 16.70 20.27
C VAL A 207 -13.92 15.47 20.00
N SER A 208 -12.79 15.33 20.69
CA SER A 208 -11.98 14.12 20.57
C SER A 208 -12.65 12.92 21.25
N ASP A 209 -12.15 11.71 20.99
CA ASP A 209 -12.60 10.50 21.68
C ASP A 209 -12.34 10.56 23.20
N ILE A 210 -11.17 11.02 23.61
CA ILE A 210 -10.82 11.16 25.04
C ILE A 210 -11.65 12.24 25.75
N GLU A 211 -11.92 13.37 25.08
CA GLU A 211 -12.75 14.43 25.64
C GLU A 211 -14.21 13.98 25.75
N PHE A 212 -14.71 13.29 24.74
CA PHE A 212 -16.06 12.74 24.74
C PHE A 212 -16.26 11.69 25.85
N LEU A 213 -15.30 10.79 26.02
CA LEU A 213 -15.33 9.81 27.11
C LEU A 213 -15.24 10.47 28.49
N ALA A 214 -14.42 11.50 28.66
CA ALA A 214 -14.34 12.27 29.91
C ALA A 214 -15.68 12.96 30.24
N ILE A 215 -16.36 13.53 29.24
CA ILE A 215 -17.71 14.11 29.40
C ILE A 215 -18.70 13.05 29.88
N LEU A 216 -18.68 11.86 29.27
CA LEU A 216 -19.59 10.77 29.64
C LEU A 216 -19.30 10.21 31.05
N ALA A 217 -18.04 10.17 31.45
CA ALA A 217 -17.62 9.79 32.79
C ALA A 217 -17.97 10.84 33.86
N GLY A 218 -18.39 12.05 33.45
CA GLY A 218 -18.68 13.15 34.36
C GLY A 218 -17.43 13.80 34.95
N GLU A 219 -16.30 13.71 34.23
CA GLU A 219 -15.03 14.29 34.66
C GLU A 219 -15.08 15.82 34.69
N SER A 220 -14.37 16.41 35.65
CA SER A 220 -14.27 17.87 35.78
C SER A 220 -13.31 18.49 34.77
N ALA A 221 -12.32 17.73 34.30
CA ALA A 221 -11.37 18.12 33.28
C ALA A 221 -11.77 17.49 31.94
N VAL A 222 -12.26 18.32 31.01
CA VAL A 222 -12.65 17.90 29.65
C VAL A 222 -11.71 18.46 28.58
N ASN A 223 -10.62 19.11 28.99
CA ASN A 223 -9.61 19.62 28.07
C ASN A 223 -8.69 18.48 27.61
N GLY A 224 -8.63 18.20 26.31
CA GLY A 224 -7.83 17.10 25.76
C GLY A 224 -6.34 17.16 26.14
N GLN A 225 -5.74 18.34 26.21
CA GLN A 225 -4.33 18.46 26.63
C GLN A 225 -4.15 18.05 28.10
N ALA A 226 -5.03 18.52 28.98
CA ALA A 226 -4.97 18.17 30.40
C ALA A 226 -5.18 16.67 30.63
N LEU A 227 -6.10 16.07 29.87
CA LEU A 227 -6.35 14.62 29.88
C LEU A 227 -5.09 13.85 29.48
N VAL A 228 -4.45 14.21 28.36
CA VAL A 228 -3.19 13.57 27.96
C VAL A 228 -2.07 13.85 28.95
N GLN A 229 -1.95 15.06 29.49
CA GLN A 229 -0.95 15.34 30.53
C GLN A 229 -1.11 14.42 31.76
N SER A 230 -2.36 14.10 32.13
CA SER A 230 -2.63 13.23 33.26
C SER A 230 -2.08 11.80 33.07
N THR A 231 -2.10 11.26 31.85
CA THR A 231 -1.55 9.92 31.56
C THR A 231 -0.02 9.90 31.65
N PHE A 232 0.61 11.07 31.47
CA PHE A 232 2.03 11.30 31.70
C PHE A 232 2.35 11.71 33.17
N ASN A 233 1.38 11.64 34.09
CA ASN A 233 1.49 12.08 35.47
C ASN A 233 1.86 13.58 35.62
N VAL A 234 1.41 14.42 34.69
CA VAL A 234 1.63 15.87 34.69
C VAL A 234 0.32 16.60 34.96
N LYS A 235 0.36 17.60 35.85
CA LYS A 235 -0.84 18.41 36.13
C LYS A 235 -1.01 19.52 35.09
N GLU A 236 -2.26 19.90 34.86
CA GLU A 236 -2.59 21.04 33.99
C GLU A 236 -1.87 22.32 34.46
N GLY A 237 -1.23 23.02 33.53
CA GLY A 237 -0.46 24.25 33.81
C GLY A 237 0.91 24.03 34.46
N GLU A 238 1.32 22.78 34.74
CA GLU A 238 2.63 22.47 35.31
C GLU A 238 3.75 22.63 34.27
N LEU A 239 4.83 23.33 34.65
CA LEU A 239 6.05 23.43 33.84
C LEU A 239 6.87 22.14 33.97
N ASN A 240 6.60 21.15 33.13
CA ASN A 240 7.30 19.87 33.13
C ASN A 240 8.25 19.72 31.92
N GLN A 241 9.56 19.55 32.17
CA GLN A 241 10.57 19.39 31.11
C GLN A 241 10.42 18.06 30.38
N GLY A 242 10.04 16.98 31.08
CA GLY A 242 9.81 15.66 30.50
C GLY A 242 8.65 15.68 29.50
N TRP A 243 7.53 16.31 29.86
CA TRP A 243 6.40 16.54 28.96
C TRP A 243 6.81 17.31 27.71
N ARG A 244 7.51 18.44 27.87
CA ARG A 244 7.97 19.24 26.72
C ARG A 244 8.89 18.47 25.79
N GLN A 245 9.78 17.65 26.36
CA GLN A 245 10.64 16.77 25.56
C GLN A 245 9.83 15.69 24.84
N ALA A 246 8.84 15.08 25.50
CA ALA A 246 7.97 14.09 24.88
C ALA A 246 7.10 14.69 23.76
N VAL A 247 6.61 15.92 23.94
CA VAL A 247 5.91 16.69 22.89
C VAL A 247 6.88 16.99 21.74
N HIS A 248 8.13 17.36 22.02
CA HIS A 248 9.12 17.59 20.96
C HIS A 248 9.48 16.32 20.18
N ASP A 249 9.71 15.20 20.88
CA ASP A 249 10.17 13.94 20.29
C ASP A 249 9.00 13.08 19.75
N GLY A 250 7.77 13.36 20.16
CA GLY A 250 6.55 12.60 19.87
C GLY A 250 6.34 11.36 20.76
N VAL A 251 7.33 10.97 21.56
CA VAL A 251 7.32 9.77 22.41
C VAL A 251 7.89 10.04 23.79
N ALA A 252 7.42 9.32 24.80
CA ALA A 252 7.97 9.34 26.14
C ALA A 252 9.37 8.71 26.17
N LYS A 253 10.26 9.31 26.98
CA LYS A 253 11.61 8.80 27.21
C LYS A 253 11.55 7.63 28.19
N ASN A 254 11.48 6.40 27.65
CA ASN A 254 11.39 5.08 28.30
C ASN A 254 10.01 4.65 28.81
N GLU A 255 9.57 3.48 28.33
CA GLU A 255 8.98 2.35 29.08
C GLU A 255 8.59 1.26 28.07
N SER A 256 9.55 0.41 27.67
CA SER A 256 9.24 -0.77 26.86
C SER A 256 8.83 -1.93 27.76
N TYR A 257 7.56 -2.34 27.70
CA TYR A 257 7.00 -3.45 28.47
C TYR A 257 6.97 -4.71 27.62
N LEU A 258 8.16 -5.23 27.32
CA LEU A 258 8.30 -6.49 26.60
C LEU A 258 8.53 -7.61 27.62
N GLU A 259 7.76 -8.68 27.46
CA GLU A 259 7.85 -9.89 28.25
C GLU A 259 8.08 -11.09 27.32
N ASN A 260 8.45 -12.23 27.90
CA ASN A 260 8.55 -13.49 27.17
C ASN A 260 7.83 -14.60 27.96
N PRO A 261 6.50 -14.53 28.09
CA PRO A 261 5.74 -15.55 28.78
C PRO A 261 5.79 -16.87 27.99
N PRO A 262 5.85 -18.03 28.66
CA PRO A 262 5.74 -19.32 27.98
C PRO A 262 4.35 -19.48 27.36
N VAL A 263 4.27 -20.18 26.23
CA VAL A 263 2.98 -20.41 25.57
C VAL A 263 2.12 -21.36 26.43
N ASN A 264 0.87 -20.98 26.68
CA ASN A 264 -0.06 -21.81 27.46
C ASN A 264 -0.28 -23.17 26.78
N ARG A 265 -0.06 -24.27 27.51
CA ARG A 265 -0.15 -25.65 26.98
C ARG A 265 -1.50 -26.32 27.21
N ASN A 266 -2.49 -25.62 27.78
CA ASN A 266 -3.83 -26.15 27.94
C ASN A 266 -4.44 -26.44 26.55
N ASP A 267 -4.92 -27.67 26.34
CA ASP A 267 -5.31 -28.24 25.04
C ASP A 267 -6.34 -27.39 24.26
N PHE A 268 -5.86 -26.45 23.46
CA PHE A 268 -6.66 -25.75 22.44
C PHE A 268 -6.98 -26.68 21.24
N VAL A 269 -6.19 -27.76 21.12
CA VAL A 269 -6.19 -28.71 20.00
C VAL A 269 -7.46 -29.58 19.98
N SER A 270 -8.11 -29.82 21.13
CA SER A 270 -9.33 -30.63 21.19
C SER A 270 -10.60 -29.88 20.76
N LYS A 271 -10.51 -28.57 20.50
CA LYS A 271 -11.64 -27.69 20.12
C LYS A 271 -11.62 -27.25 18.65
N SER A 272 -10.66 -27.72 17.84
CA SER A 272 -10.62 -27.37 16.42
C SER A 272 -11.79 -28.02 15.68
N SER A 273 -12.78 -27.21 15.31
CA SER A 273 -13.76 -27.63 14.31
C SER A 273 -13.06 -27.63 12.94
N ASN A 274 -13.05 -28.78 12.28
CA ASN A 274 -12.45 -28.92 10.97
C ASN A 274 -13.21 -28.08 9.95
N ALA A 275 -12.51 -27.24 9.19
CA ALA A 275 -13.10 -26.58 8.05
C ALA A 275 -13.43 -27.66 7.00
N ILE A 276 -14.69 -27.74 6.60
CA ILE A 276 -15.12 -28.67 5.54
C ILE A 276 -14.58 -28.11 4.22
N GLU A 277 -13.74 -28.89 3.55
CA GLU A 277 -13.24 -28.53 2.23
C GLU A 277 -14.40 -28.48 1.23
N SER A 278 -14.57 -27.32 0.57
CA SER A 278 -15.59 -27.13 -0.45
C SER A 278 -14.97 -26.84 -1.81
N VAL A 279 -15.76 -27.01 -2.88
CA VAL A 279 -15.32 -26.71 -4.25
C VAL A 279 -14.86 -25.26 -4.35
N PHE A 280 -15.72 -24.32 -3.91
CA PHE A 280 -15.41 -22.91 -3.79
C PHE A 280 -15.41 -22.45 -2.33
N GLU A 281 -14.46 -21.59 -1.98
CA GLU A 281 -14.30 -21.00 -0.65
C GLU A 281 -14.12 -19.48 -0.79
N VAL A 282 -14.92 -18.69 -0.07
CA VAL A 282 -14.70 -17.24 0.03
C VAL A 282 -13.57 -16.93 1.00
N CYS A 283 -12.81 -15.89 0.69
CA CYS A 283 -11.80 -15.32 1.57
C CYS A 283 -11.96 -13.80 1.60
N PHE A 284 -12.39 -13.26 2.75
CA PHE A 284 -12.55 -11.82 2.94
C PHE A 284 -11.21 -11.21 3.33
N VAL A 285 -10.82 -10.14 2.64
CA VAL A 285 -9.55 -9.45 2.92
C VAL A 285 -9.76 -7.94 2.99
N PRO A 286 -9.16 -7.23 3.95
CA PRO A 286 -9.14 -5.77 3.93
C PRO A 286 -8.54 -5.25 2.63
N SER A 287 -9.16 -4.24 2.03
CA SER A 287 -8.59 -3.55 0.88
C SER A 287 -7.30 -2.84 1.29
N ALA A 288 -6.25 -2.92 0.47
CA ALA A 288 -5.01 -2.18 0.73
C ALA A 288 -5.23 -0.66 0.72
N SER A 289 -6.25 -0.18 0.00
CA SER A 289 -6.52 1.25 -0.13
C SER A 289 -7.52 1.76 0.92
N VAL A 290 -8.68 1.12 1.04
CA VAL A 290 -9.78 1.61 1.91
C VAL A 290 -9.94 0.86 3.22
N TRP A 291 -9.11 -0.17 3.44
CA TRP A 291 -9.12 -1.05 4.61
C TRP A 291 -10.47 -1.74 4.85
N ASP A 292 -11.14 -1.41 5.95
CA ASP A 292 -12.46 -1.88 6.34
C ASP A 292 -13.60 -0.96 5.85
N GLY A 293 -13.27 0.10 5.12
CA GLY A 293 -14.20 1.12 4.63
C GLY A 293 -14.12 2.44 5.37
N ARG A 294 -13.32 2.54 6.45
CA ARG A 294 -13.10 3.82 7.17
C ARG A 294 -12.48 4.91 6.29
N PHE A 295 -11.67 4.53 5.29
CA PHE A 295 -11.05 5.45 4.34
C PHE A 295 -11.76 5.50 2.98
N ALA A 296 -12.94 4.89 2.84
CA ALA A 296 -13.65 4.82 1.56
C ALA A 296 -14.01 6.21 0.99
N ASN A 297 -14.18 7.22 1.85
CA ASN A 297 -14.48 8.58 1.40
C ASN A 297 -13.21 9.42 1.10
N ASN A 298 -12.03 8.81 1.10
CA ASN A 298 -10.77 9.44 0.71
C ASN A 298 -10.50 9.20 -0.79
N GLY A 299 -10.58 10.26 -1.59
CA GLY A 299 -10.38 10.17 -3.04
C GLY A 299 -8.96 9.78 -3.46
N TRP A 300 -7.93 10.10 -2.67
CA TRP A 300 -6.57 9.61 -2.95
C TRP A 300 -6.51 8.09 -2.83
N MET A 301 -7.16 7.52 -1.82
CA MET A 301 -7.18 6.07 -1.62
C MET A 301 -8.08 5.36 -2.64
N GLN A 302 -9.15 6.00 -3.11
CA GLN A 302 -10.01 5.40 -4.13
C GLN A 302 -9.36 5.38 -5.52
N GLU A 303 -8.62 6.41 -5.88
CA GLU A 303 -7.82 6.43 -7.12
C GLU A 303 -6.56 5.57 -7.02
N LEU A 304 -6.04 5.32 -5.81
CA LEU A 304 -4.83 4.51 -5.60
C LEU A 304 -5.02 3.09 -6.17
N PRO A 305 -4.25 2.69 -7.18
CA PRO A 305 -4.36 1.35 -7.75
C PRO A 305 -3.95 0.29 -6.73
N ASP A 306 -4.73 -0.78 -6.61
CA ASP A 306 -4.33 -1.95 -5.82
C ASP A 306 -2.99 -2.52 -6.32
N ALA A 307 -2.13 -2.94 -5.40
CA ALA A 307 -0.76 -3.34 -5.74
C ALA A 307 -0.71 -4.49 -6.76
N ILE A 308 -1.66 -5.43 -6.69
CA ILE A 308 -1.70 -6.64 -7.51
C ILE A 308 -2.58 -6.45 -8.73
N THR A 309 -3.84 -6.09 -8.52
CA THR A 309 -4.86 -5.98 -9.57
C THR A 309 -4.82 -4.67 -10.34
N LYS A 310 -4.12 -3.65 -9.83
CA LYS A 310 -4.10 -2.28 -10.37
C LYS A 310 -5.49 -1.65 -10.51
N LEU A 311 -6.49 -2.21 -9.83
CA LEU A 311 -7.86 -1.73 -9.81
C LEU A 311 -7.96 -0.46 -8.96
N THR A 312 -8.76 0.47 -9.44
CA THR A 312 -9.11 1.74 -8.77
C THR A 312 -10.62 1.82 -8.66
N TRP A 313 -11.13 2.61 -7.70
CA TRP A 313 -12.55 2.92 -7.47
C TRP A 313 -13.51 1.76 -7.16
N ASP A 314 -13.12 0.51 -7.42
CA ASP A 314 -13.96 -0.68 -7.22
C ASP A 314 -13.23 -1.76 -6.42
N ASN A 315 -14.00 -2.71 -5.90
CA ASN A 315 -13.56 -4.06 -5.61
C ASN A 315 -14.10 -5.04 -6.68
N ALA A 316 -13.44 -6.18 -6.80
CA ALA A 316 -13.82 -7.28 -7.66
C ALA A 316 -13.48 -8.60 -6.96
N VAL A 317 -14.21 -9.67 -7.28
CA VAL A 317 -13.84 -11.01 -6.82
C VAL A 317 -12.57 -11.46 -7.53
N GLN A 318 -11.53 -11.79 -6.77
CA GLN A 318 -10.27 -12.29 -7.32
C GLN A 318 -10.28 -13.81 -7.27
N LEU A 319 -9.89 -14.46 -8.37
CA LEU A 319 -9.91 -15.92 -8.52
C LEU A 319 -8.77 -16.38 -9.44
N SER A 320 -8.39 -17.65 -9.36
CA SER A 320 -7.29 -18.19 -10.17
C SER A 320 -7.66 -18.23 -11.67
N PRO A 321 -6.69 -18.07 -12.60
CA PRO A 321 -6.98 -18.18 -14.03
C PRO A 321 -7.61 -19.54 -14.42
N LYS A 322 -7.23 -20.63 -13.74
CA LYS A 322 -7.86 -21.95 -13.89
C LYS A 322 -9.33 -21.94 -13.45
N THR A 323 -9.62 -21.40 -12.26
CA THR A 323 -10.99 -21.23 -11.78
C THR A 323 -11.82 -20.38 -12.75
N ALA A 324 -11.23 -19.32 -13.32
CA ALA A 324 -11.89 -18.48 -14.31
C ALA A 324 -12.28 -19.26 -15.58
N SER A 325 -11.35 -20.09 -16.07
CA SER A 325 -11.53 -20.94 -17.25
C SER A 325 -12.63 -21.98 -17.03
N GLU A 326 -12.61 -22.67 -15.88
CA GLU A 326 -13.62 -23.67 -15.50
C GLU A 326 -15.03 -23.05 -15.39
N LEU A 327 -15.13 -21.82 -14.90
CA LEU A 327 -16.39 -21.07 -14.81
C LEU A 327 -16.78 -20.34 -16.10
N GLY A 328 -15.90 -20.29 -17.11
CA GLY A 328 -16.12 -19.57 -18.36
C GLY A 328 -16.26 -18.05 -18.18
N VAL A 329 -15.56 -17.46 -17.21
CA VAL A 329 -15.61 -16.02 -16.89
C VAL A 329 -14.31 -15.30 -17.29
N LYS A 330 -14.43 -14.03 -17.65
CA LYS A 330 -13.30 -13.14 -17.97
C LYS A 330 -13.31 -11.91 -17.05
N GLN A 331 -12.21 -11.15 -17.04
CA GLN A 331 -12.15 -9.89 -16.31
C GLN A 331 -13.34 -9.00 -16.68
N GLY A 332 -14.07 -8.53 -15.66
CA GLY A 332 -15.26 -7.69 -15.82
C GLY A 332 -16.57 -8.47 -16.00
N ASP A 333 -16.56 -9.79 -16.19
CA ASP A 333 -17.80 -10.58 -16.12
C ASP A 333 -18.35 -10.54 -14.70
N VAL A 334 -19.67 -10.37 -14.56
CA VAL A 334 -20.36 -10.32 -13.27
C VAL A 334 -20.76 -11.74 -12.85
N MET A 335 -20.41 -12.09 -11.63
CA MET A 335 -20.73 -13.36 -10.99
C MET A 335 -21.64 -13.12 -9.80
N GLU A 336 -22.57 -14.03 -9.59
CA GLU A 336 -23.29 -14.13 -8.32
C GLU A 336 -22.50 -15.07 -7.41
N ILE A 337 -22.23 -14.62 -6.18
CA ILE A 337 -21.55 -15.40 -5.15
C ILE A 337 -22.51 -15.56 -3.98
N THR A 338 -22.71 -16.80 -3.55
CA THR A 338 -23.65 -17.16 -2.49
C THR A 338 -22.92 -17.84 -1.34
N VAL A 339 -23.15 -17.35 -0.11
CA VAL A 339 -22.58 -17.89 1.15
C VAL A 339 -23.72 -18.14 2.13
N GLY A 340 -24.06 -19.42 2.34
CA GLY A 340 -25.29 -19.79 3.04
C GLY A 340 -26.50 -19.37 2.21
N ASP A 341 -27.37 -18.54 2.79
CA ASP A 341 -28.61 -18.08 2.15
C ASP A 341 -28.48 -16.70 1.46
N ASP A 342 -27.34 -16.02 1.61
CA ASP A 342 -27.12 -14.68 1.08
C ASP A 342 -26.29 -14.69 -0.19
N SER A 343 -26.63 -13.83 -1.14
CA SER A 343 -25.92 -13.66 -2.40
C SER A 343 -25.61 -12.19 -2.70
N ILE A 344 -24.52 -11.98 -3.45
CA ILE A 344 -24.16 -10.68 -4.04
C ILE A 344 -23.78 -10.86 -5.50
N GLU A 345 -23.94 -9.81 -6.31
CA GLU A 345 -23.40 -9.73 -7.66
C GLU A 345 -22.14 -8.86 -7.67
N ILE A 346 -21.04 -9.38 -8.19
CA ILE A 346 -19.76 -8.67 -8.26
C ILE A 346 -18.97 -9.05 -9.52
N ALA A 347 -18.28 -8.08 -10.11
CA ALA A 347 -17.39 -8.33 -11.23
C ALA A 347 -16.18 -9.17 -10.81
N CYS A 348 -15.71 -10.07 -11.67
CA CYS A 348 -14.52 -10.88 -11.41
C CYS A 348 -13.25 -10.33 -12.07
N ILE A 349 -12.11 -10.62 -11.44
CA ILE A 349 -10.78 -10.37 -11.98
C ILE A 349 -9.90 -11.62 -11.79
N PRO A 350 -9.50 -12.32 -12.87
CA PRO A 350 -8.55 -13.41 -12.78
C PRO A 350 -7.18 -12.90 -12.33
N VAL A 351 -6.61 -13.47 -11.27
CA VAL A 351 -5.32 -13.08 -10.69
C VAL A 351 -4.41 -14.31 -10.57
N PRO A 352 -3.32 -14.37 -11.36
CA PRO A 352 -2.30 -15.42 -11.23
C PRO A 352 -1.77 -15.55 -9.80
N GLY A 353 -1.51 -16.79 -9.36
CA GLY A 353 -1.06 -17.09 -8.00
C GLY A 353 -2.18 -17.16 -6.95
N THR A 354 -3.42 -16.82 -7.26
CA THR A 354 -4.57 -17.09 -6.37
C THR A 354 -4.82 -18.60 -6.31
N ALA A 355 -5.18 -19.12 -5.13
CA ALA A 355 -5.45 -20.54 -4.94
C ALA A 355 -6.68 -20.98 -5.76
N ASP A 356 -6.62 -22.18 -6.36
CA ASP A 356 -7.74 -22.75 -7.10
C ASP A 356 -8.96 -22.93 -6.20
N GLY A 357 -10.14 -22.53 -6.70
CA GLY A 357 -11.40 -22.57 -5.94
C GLY A 357 -11.51 -21.50 -4.85
N ALA A 358 -10.51 -20.65 -4.62
CA ALA A 358 -10.64 -19.51 -3.71
C ALA A 358 -11.28 -18.30 -4.41
N LEU A 359 -12.30 -17.72 -3.77
CA LEU A 359 -12.99 -16.50 -4.19
C LEU A 359 -12.63 -15.38 -3.22
N VAL A 360 -11.64 -14.57 -3.57
CA VAL A 360 -11.11 -13.51 -2.70
C VAL A 360 -11.96 -12.25 -2.85
N LEU A 361 -12.51 -11.76 -1.74
CA LEU A 361 -13.42 -10.62 -1.69
C LEU A 361 -12.84 -9.49 -0.85
N PRO A 362 -12.33 -8.41 -1.48
CA PRO A 362 -11.90 -7.21 -0.77
C PRO A 362 -13.07 -6.50 -0.07
N ILE A 363 -12.96 -6.28 1.24
CA ILE A 363 -13.94 -5.52 2.05
C ILE A 363 -13.66 -4.01 2.01
N GLY A 364 -14.65 -3.21 2.42
CA GLY A 364 -14.51 -1.76 2.59
C GLY A 364 -15.13 -0.88 1.50
N TYR A 365 -15.76 -1.48 0.49
CA TYR A 365 -16.46 -0.81 -0.61
C TYR A 365 -17.99 -0.96 -0.50
N GLY A 366 -18.74 -0.29 -1.38
CA GLY A 366 -20.21 -0.35 -1.41
C GLY A 366 -20.87 0.37 -0.23
N ARG A 367 -20.28 1.49 0.20
CA ARG A 367 -20.83 2.31 1.28
C ARG A 367 -21.94 3.23 0.77
N GLU A 368 -23.01 3.37 1.54
CA GLU A 368 -24.26 4.03 1.12
C GLU A 368 -24.54 5.35 1.87
N PHE A 369 -23.64 5.77 2.76
CA PHE A 369 -23.78 7.06 3.46
C PHE A 369 -23.44 8.27 2.57
N GLY A 370 -23.81 9.48 3.03
CA GLY A 370 -23.72 10.76 2.31
C GLY A 370 -22.33 11.27 1.93
N GLY A 371 -21.32 10.40 1.86
CA GLY A 371 -20.00 10.70 1.30
C GLY A 371 -20.02 10.84 -0.22
N ARG A 372 -19.23 11.79 -0.74
CA ARG A 372 -19.21 12.10 -2.19
C ARG A 372 -18.28 11.23 -3.01
N VAL A 373 -17.33 10.54 -2.37
CA VAL A 373 -16.34 9.70 -3.04
C VAL A 373 -16.78 8.25 -3.07
N CYS A 374 -17.32 7.73 -1.96
CA CYS A 374 -17.64 6.32 -1.80
C CYS A 374 -18.99 5.91 -2.38
N SER A 375 -19.89 6.86 -2.66
CA SER A 375 -21.21 6.57 -3.25
C SER A 375 -21.06 5.94 -4.63
N GLY A 376 -21.47 4.68 -4.76
CA GLY A 376 -21.37 3.90 -6.00
C GLY A 376 -19.98 3.32 -6.30
N ALA A 377 -19.04 3.41 -5.35
CA ALA A 377 -17.70 2.82 -5.46
C ALA A 377 -17.72 1.35 -4.98
N GLY A 378 -17.54 0.41 -5.91
CA GLY A 378 -17.54 -1.02 -5.64
C GLY A 378 -18.85 -1.59 -5.05
N VAL A 379 -18.78 -2.81 -4.53
CA VAL A 379 -19.88 -3.62 -4.01
C VAL A 379 -19.66 -3.94 -2.55
N ASN A 380 -20.73 -3.88 -1.75
CA ASN A 380 -20.67 -4.24 -0.34
C ASN A 380 -20.65 -5.77 -0.18
N VAL A 381 -19.55 -6.31 0.37
CA VAL A 381 -19.39 -7.75 0.60
C VAL A 381 -19.62 -8.16 2.06
N TYR A 382 -19.82 -7.19 2.98
CA TYR A 382 -20.11 -7.47 4.38
C TYR A 382 -21.37 -8.31 4.62
N PRO A 383 -22.45 -8.21 3.81
CA PRO A 383 -23.63 -9.07 3.96
C PRO A 383 -23.33 -10.58 3.92
N LEU A 384 -22.23 -11.00 3.27
CA LEU A 384 -21.83 -12.41 3.23
C LEU A 384 -21.08 -12.87 4.50
N ARG A 385 -20.72 -11.96 5.40
CA ARG A 385 -19.92 -12.25 6.60
C ARG A 385 -20.82 -12.56 7.79
N SER A 386 -20.55 -13.70 8.41
CA SER A 386 -21.12 -14.10 9.70
C SER A 386 -20.01 -14.35 10.71
N SER A 387 -20.34 -14.62 11.97
CA SER A 387 -19.38 -15.02 13.00
C SER A 387 -18.65 -16.32 12.64
N ASN A 388 -19.33 -17.22 11.93
CA ASN A 388 -18.74 -18.49 11.47
C ASN A 388 -17.96 -18.33 10.16
N THR A 389 -18.31 -17.34 9.33
CA THR A 389 -17.69 -17.06 8.03
C THR A 389 -17.00 -15.69 8.02
N PHE A 390 -16.38 -15.31 9.14
CA PHE A 390 -15.92 -13.93 9.33
C PHE A 390 -14.77 -13.56 8.38
N TRP A 391 -13.86 -14.52 8.14
CA TRP A 391 -12.72 -14.39 7.24
C TRP A 391 -12.77 -15.35 6.05
N SER A 392 -13.33 -16.53 6.23
CA SER A 392 -13.47 -17.52 5.16
C SER A 392 -14.65 -18.45 5.39
N GLY A 393 -15.14 -19.07 4.32
CA GLY A 393 -16.22 -20.06 4.40
C GLY A 393 -16.52 -20.68 3.05
N SER A 394 -17.33 -21.74 3.04
CA SER A 394 -17.79 -22.37 1.81
C SER A 394 -18.72 -21.44 1.03
N ALA A 395 -18.62 -21.49 -0.30
CA ALA A 395 -19.46 -20.68 -1.18
C ALA A 395 -19.88 -21.46 -2.42
N THR A 396 -20.88 -20.93 -3.10
CA THR A 396 -21.23 -21.30 -4.48
C THR A 396 -21.19 -20.06 -5.35
N CYS A 397 -20.99 -20.24 -6.65
CA CYS A 397 -21.00 -19.12 -7.58
C CYS A 397 -21.59 -19.51 -8.93
N ARG A 398 -22.15 -18.52 -9.63
CA ARG A 398 -22.65 -18.67 -11.01
C ARG A 398 -22.38 -17.42 -11.84
N LYS A 399 -22.18 -17.62 -13.15
CA LYS A 399 -22.09 -16.51 -14.12
C LYS A 399 -23.49 -15.93 -14.36
N THR A 400 -23.61 -14.60 -14.32
CA THR A 400 -24.90 -13.89 -14.55
C THR A 400 -25.15 -13.57 -16.02
N GLY A 401 -24.08 -13.48 -16.83
CA GLY A 401 -24.12 -13.01 -18.21
C GLY A 401 -23.98 -11.49 -18.37
N GLN A 402 -23.97 -10.73 -17.27
CA GLN A 402 -23.71 -9.30 -17.27
C GLN A 402 -22.20 -9.01 -17.26
N THR A 403 -21.82 -7.81 -17.69
CA THR A 403 -20.44 -7.31 -17.64
C THR A 403 -20.38 -5.94 -17.00
N TYR A 404 -19.24 -5.64 -16.36
CA TYR A 404 -19.00 -4.40 -15.63
C TYR A 404 -17.59 -3.86 -15.95
N PRO A 405 -17.45 -2.56 -16.29
CA PRO A 405 -16.15 -1.96 -16.58
C PRO A 405 -15.36 -1.74 -15.28
N LEU A 406 -14.21 -2.41 -15.20
CA LEU A 406 -13.25 -2.27 -14.09
C LEU A 406 -12.11 -1.30 -14.49
N ALA A 407 -11.92 -0.24 -13.70
CA ALA A 407 -10.93 0.79 -13.98
C ALA A 407 -9.53 0.40 -13.47
N THR A 408 -8.69 -0.13 -14.35
CA THR A 408 -7.30 -0.48 -14.00
C THR A 408 -6.29 0.49 -14.63
N THR A 409 -5.24 0.83 -13.89
CA THR A 409 -4.16 1.71 -14.41
C THR A 409 -3.15 0.95 -15.29
N GLN A 410 -3.23 -0.38 -15.32
CA GLN A 410 -2.41 -1.27 -16.12
C GLN A 410 -3.33 -2.31 -16.78
N MET A 411 -3.16 -2.57 -18.08
CA MET A 411 -4.10 -3.37 -18.89
C MET A 411 -3.55 -4.74 -19.34
N HIS A 412 -2.31 -5.08 -18.98
CA HIS A 412 -1.59 -6.26 -19.49
C HIS A 412 -1.75 -7.49 -18.57
N PHE A 413 -2.97 -7.99 -18.38
CA PHE A 413 -3.23 -9.21 -17.58
C PHE A 413 -3.23 -10.49 -18.42
N ASP A 414 -3.56 -10.42 -19.70
CA ASP A 414 -3.60 -11.59 -20.58
C ASP A 414 -2.21 -11.87 -21.16
N VAL A 415 -1.54 -12.89 -20.62
CA VAL A 415 -0.21 -13.33 -21.07
C VAL A 415 -0.20 -13.82 -22.51
N ASN A 416 -1.32 -14.34 -23.01
CA ASN A 416 -1.43 -14.90 -24.36
C ASN A 416 -1.79 -13.86 -25.43
N SER A 417 -2.14 -12.65 -25.00
CA SER A 417 -2.29 -11.51 -25.91
C SER A 417 -0.95 -11.06 -26.48
N THR A 418 -0.94 -10.43 -27.66
CA THR A 418 0.28 -9.86 -28.25
C THR A 418 1.02 -8.92 -27.29
N PRO A 419 0.34 -8.02 -26.55
CA PRO A 419 0.99 -7.21 -25.51
C PRO A 419 1.53 -8.04 -24.33
N GLY A 420 0.86 -9.12 -23.95
CA GLY A 420 1.29 -10.02 -22.88
C GLY A 420 2.60 -10.73 -23.21
N LYS A 421 2.67 -11.34 -24.40
CA LYS A 421 3.91 -11.97 -24.90
C LYS A 421 5.07 -10.98 -25.00
N GLY A 422 4.82 -9.81 -25.58
CA GLY A 422 5.84 -8.75 -25.66
C GLY A 422 6.27 -8.21 -24.29
N THR A 423 5.43 -8.36 -23.25
CA THR A 423 5.82 -8.05 -21.86
C THR A 423 6.76 -9.11 -21.32
N GLN A 424 6.47 -10.40 -21.51
CA GLN A 424 7.34 -11.49 -21.06
C GLN A 424 8.73 -11.41 -21.72
N GLU A 425 8.79 -11.17 -23.03
CA GLU A 425 10.04 -11.05 -23.79
C GLU A 425 10.91 -9.87 -23.32
N ARG A 426 10.29 -8.75 -22.91
CA ARG A 426 11.01 -7.55 -22.46
C ARG A 426 11.27 -7.53 -20.96
N LEU A 427 10.60 -8.38 -20.17
CA LEU A 427 10.69 -8.35 -18.72
C LEU A 427 12.14 -8.45 -18.22
N PRO A 428 13.00 -9.35 -18.74
CA PRO A 428 14.41 -9.41 -18.31
C PRO A 428 15.21 -8.14 -18.58
N MET A 429 14.79 -7.31 -19.54
CA MET A 429 15.44 -6.02 -19.82
C MET A 429 14.93 -4.89 -18.92
N LEU A 430 13.64 -4.91 -18.59
CA LEU A 430 12.98 -3.89 -17.76
C LEU A 430 13.27 -4.09 -16.27
N TYR A 431 13.12 -5.34 -15.81
CA TYR A 431 13.28 -5.76 -14.43
C TYR A 431 14.32 -6.88 -14.37
N ARG A 432 15.54 -6.53 -13.94
CA ARG A 432 16.64 -7.49 -13.82
C ARG A 432 16.57 -8.17 -12.46
N GLU A 433 16.46 -9.49 -12.45
CA GLU A 433 16.47 -10.32 -11.25
C GLU A 433 17.52 -11.42 -11.34
N GLY A 434 18.05 -11.83 -10.20
CA GLY A 434 19.01 -12.93 -10.07
C GLY A 434 18.99 -13.52 -8.67
N THR A 435 19.55 -14.72 -8.50
CA THR A 435 19.65 -15.37 -7.19
C THR A 435 20.87 -14.87 -6.40
N ILE A 436 20.88 -15.09 -5.09
CA ILE A 436 22.05 -14.80 -4.24
C ILE A 436 23.30 -15.54 -4.75
N ASN A 437 23.16 -16.80 -5.17
CA ASN A 437 24.28 -17.60 -5.68
C ASN A 437 24.78 -17.07 -7.04
N GLN A 438 23.88 -16.56 -7.89
CA GLN A 438 24.29 -15.88 -9.12
C GLN A 438 25.04 -14.60 -8.81
N PHE A 439 24.57 -13.80 -7.84
CA PHE A 439 25.22 -12.56 -7.44
C PHE A 439 26.60 -12.79 -6.83
N GLU A 440 26.79 -13.85 -6.04
CA GLU A 440 28.10 -14.21 -5.49
C GLU A 440 29.11 -14.61 -6.57
N LYS A 441 28.65 -15.28 -7.64
CA LYS A 441 29.49 -15.68 -8.78
C LYS A 441 29.80 -14.52 -9.72
N ASP A 442 28.79 -13.70 -10.02
CA ASP A 442 28.90 -12.52 -10.88
C ASP A 442 28.13 -11.34 -10.27
N PRO A 443 28.79 -10.51 -9.45
CA PRO A 443 28.16 -9.33 -8.85
C PRO A 443 27.62 -8.33 -9.88
N ALA A 444 28.15 -8.35 -11.11
CA ALA A 444 27.80 -7.46 -12.20
C ALA A 444 26.81 -8.11 -13.21
N PHE A 445 26.16 -9.22 -12.86
CA PHE A 445 25.19 -9.92 -13.72
C PHE A 445 24.16 -8.97 -14.33
N ALA A 446 23.70 -7.99 -13.53
CA ALA A 446 22.75 -7.00 -13.96
C ALA A 446 23.27 -6.20 -15.15
N ARG A 447 24.55 -5.82 -15.18
CA ARG A 447 25.15 -5.06 -16.29
C ARG A 447 25.36 -5.92 -17.54
N HIS A 448 25.61 -7.21 -17.38
CA HIS A 448 25.83 -8.14 -18.49
C HIS A 448 24.54 -8.51 -19.24
N ALA A 449 23.37 -8.38 -18.60
CA ALA A 449 22.08 -8.72 -19.19
C ALA A 449 21.63 -7.81 -20.36
N GLY A 450 22.32 -6.69 -20.61
CA GLY A 450 21.99 -5.76 -21.70
C GLY A 450 23.17 -5.55 -22.66
N HIS A 451 22.95 -5.74 -23.96
CA HIS A 451 23.90 -5.34 -25.01
C HIS A 451 23.62 -3.90 -25.44
N ALA A 452 23.99 -2.90 -24.63
CA ALA A 452 24.03 -1.52 -25.10
C ALA A 452 25.25 -1.36 -26.03
N LEU A 453 25.06 -1.66 -27.32
CA LEU A 453 26.04 -1.41 -28.38
C LEU A 453 26.30 0.10 -28.46
N HIS A 454 27.44 0.54 -27.94
CA HIS A 454 28.03 1.88 -28.05
C HIS A 454 27.07 3.08 -27.92
N SER A 455 27.16 3.80 -26.79
CA SER A 455 26.49 5.07 -26.49
C SER A 455 27.00 6.25 -27.34
N LEU A 456 27.09 6.09 -28.65
CA LEU A 456 27.50 7.16 -29.55
C LEU A 456 26.40 8.24 -29.59
N SER A 457 26.77 9.45 -29.19
CA SER A 457 25.95 10.65 -29.37
C SER A 457 26.53 11.47 -30.52
N ILE A 458 25.65 11.99 -31.38
CA ILE A 458 26.03 12.98 -32.41
C ILE A 458 26.28 14.38 -31.82
N TYR A 459 25.89 14.60 -30.55
CA TYR A 459 26.03 15.87 -29.84
C TYR A 459 27.15 15.80 -28.79
N GLU A 460 27.84 16.92 -28.57
CA GLU A 460 28.83 17.06 -27.50
C GLU A 460 28.18 17.09 -26.11
N GLU A 461 28.75 16.37 -25.16
CA GLU A 461 28.14 16.07 -23.86
C GLU A 461 28.42 17.11 -22.76
N ARG A 462 28.73 18.35 -23.12
CA ARG A 462 29.10 19.43 -22.18
C ARG A 462 27.90 20.18 -21.58
N GLN A 463 26.73 19.54 -21.50
CA GLN A 463 25.45 20.21 -21.21
C GLN A 463 25.36 20.84 -19.81
N PHE A 464 26.20 20.42 -18.86
CA PHE A 464 26.11 20.83 -17.45
C PHE A 464 27.43 21.37 -16.89
N ASP A 465 28.30 21.93 -17.75
CA ASP A 465 29.52 22.59 -17.32
C ASP A 465 29.19 23.78 -16.39
N GLY A 466 29.70 23.74 -15.15
CA GLY A 466 29.41 24.73 -14.11
C GLY A 466 28.25 24.41 -13.17
N ALA A 467 27.61 23.24 -13.31
CA ALA A 467 26.59 22.76 -12.39
C ALA A 467 27.08 22.74 -10.94
N GLN A 468 26.25 23.24 -10.02
CA GLN A 468 26.58 23.19 -8.60
C GLN A 468 26.13 21.88 -7.97
N TYR A 469 25.19 21.15 -8.58
CA TYR A 469 24.70 19.85 -8.10
C TYR A 469 24.39 18.94 -9.29
N LYS A 470 24.35 17.63 -9.04
CA LYS A 470 23.88 16.63 -10.00
C LYS A 470 22.88 15.72 -9.31
N TRP A 471 21.63 16.15 -9.20
CA TRP A 471 20.59 15.37 -8.53
C TRP A 471 20.32 14.05 -9.25
N GLY A 472 20.19 12.98 -8.47
CA GLY A 472 19.91 11.63 -8.95
C GLY A 472 19.12 10.81 -7.93
N MET A 473 18.59 9.69 -8.41
CA MET A 473 17.79 8.77 -7.61
C MET A 473 18.26 7.34 -7.84
N SER A 474 18.25 6.51 -6.81
CA SER A 474 18.46 5.07 -6.89
C SER A 474 17.22 4.35 -6.37
N LEU A 475 16.79 3.30 -7.06
CA LEU A 475 15.64 2.47 -6.68
C LEU A 475 16.09 1.02 -6.47
N ASP A 476 16.05 0.51 -5.24
CA ASP A 476 16.36 -0.89 -4.94
C ASP A 476 15.14 -1.78 -5.16
N LEU A 477 15.15 -2.58 -6.22
CA LEU A 477 14.04 -3.45 -6.56
C LEU A 477 13.92 -4.66 -5.63
N SER A 478 14.99 -5.01 -4.89
CA SER A 478 14.97 -6.11 -3.94
C SER A 478 14.00 -5.83 -2.78
N THR A 479 13.95 -4.57 -2.34
CA THR A 479 13.20 -4.11 -1.16
C THR A 479 11.79 -3.58 -1.50
N CYS A 480 11.51 -3.31 -2.78
CA CYS A 480 10.20 -2.80 -3.22
C CYS A 480 9.10 -3.85 -3.03
N THR A 481 8.13 -3.57 -2.14
CA THR A 481 6.95 -4.42 -1.91
C THR A 481 5.72 -4.01 -2.70
N GLY A 482 5.78 -2.92 -3.46
CA GLY A 482 4.62 -2.40 -4.19
C GLY A 482 3.53 -1.78 -3.31
N CYS A 483 3.86 -1.33 -2.09
CA CYS A 483 2.90 -0.77 -1.12
C CYS A 483 2.17 0.51 -1.55
N ASN A 484 2.59 1.16 -2.66
CA ASN A 484 2.04 2.40 -3.20
C ASN A 484 2.06 3.64 -2.28
N ALA A 485 2.72 3.58 -1.12
CA ALA A 485 2.88 4.75 -0.23
C ALA A 485 3.53 5.94 -0.97
N CYS A 486 4.51 5.67 -1.83
CA CYS A 486 5.18 6.67 -2.67
C CYS A 486 4.26 7.34 -3.69
N VAL A 487 3.19 6.67 -4.13
CA VAL A 487 2.18 7.24 -5.05
C VAL A 487 1.35 8.28 -4.31
N VAL A 488 0.80 7.92 -3.15
CA VAL A 488 -0.02 8.83 -2.33
C VAL A 488 0.80 9.98 -1.79
N ALA A 489 2.03 9.74 -1.32
CA ALA A 489 2.90 10.81 -0.84
C ALA A 489 3.27 11.80 -1.95
N CYS A 490 3.53 11.31 -3.17
CA CYS A 490 3.75 12.19 -4.31
C CYS A 490 2.50 13.01 -4.63
N GLN A 491 1.31 12.42 -4.50
CA GLN A 491 0.03 13.08 -4.70
C GLN A 491 -0.25 14.17 -3.65
N ALA A 492 0.03 13.89 -2.38
CA ALA A 492 -0.09 14.84 -1.28
C ALA A 492 0.91 16.00 -1.38
N GLU A 493 2.20 15.71 -1.61
CA GLU A 493 3.25 16.73 -1.69
C GLU A 493 3.08 17.64 -2.91
N ASN A 494 2.74 17.05 -4.06
CA ASN A 494 2.79 17.76 -5.33
C ASN A 494 1.42 18.19 -5.82
N ASN A 495 0.42 18.35 -4.95
CA ASN A 495 -0.92 18.84 -5.32
C ASN A 495 -1.50 18.12 -6.54
N ILE A 496 -1.34 16.80 -6.64
CA ILE A 496 -1.79 16.03 -7.80
C ILE A 496 -3.31 15.84 -7.69
N PRO A 497 -4.08 16.15 -8.75
CA PRO A 497 -5.53 16.00 -8.69
C PRO A 497 -5.97 14.55 -8.64
N ILE A 498 -7.10 14.31 -7.98
CA ILE A 498 -7.83 13.04 -8.07
C ILE A 498 -8.60 12.96 -9.39
N VAL A 499 -8.49 11.82 -10.09
CA VAL A 499 -9.22 11.51 -11.32
C VAL A 499 -10.28 10.45 -11.07
N GLY A 500 -11.52 10.73 -11.49
CA GLY A 500 -12.65 9.81 -11.34
C GLY A 500 -12.55 8.57 -12.22
N LYS A 501 -13.26 7.50 -11.82
CA LYS A 501 -13.28 6.18 -12.47
C LYS A 501 -13.38 6.22 -13.99
N ASP A 502 -14.31 6.99 -14.55
CA ASP A 502 -14.54 7.07 -16.00
C ASP A 502 -13.32 7.57 -16.78
N GLN A 503 -12.54 8.46 -16.19
CA GLN A 503 -11.33 9.00 -16.80
C GLN A 503 -10.12 8.07 -16.59
N VAL A 504 -10.08 7.33 -15.48
CA VAL A 504 -9.09 6.26 -15.27
C VAL A 504 -9.31 5.13 -16.28
N LEU A 505 -10.54 4.75 -16.59
CA LEU A 505 -10.88 3.81 -17.68
C LEU A 505 -10.31 4.25 -19.05
N MET A 506 -10.09 5.54 -19.24
CA MET A 506 -9.48 6.11 -20.45
C MET A 506 -7.95 6.24 -20.37
N GLY A 507 -7.31 5.74 -19.30
CA GLY A 507 -5.87 5.84 -19.06
C GLY A 507 -5.39 7.26 -18.79
N ARG A 508 -6.17 8.03 -18.01
CA ARG A 508 -5.93 9.47 -17.72
C ARG A 508 -5.68 9.74 -16.23
N GLU A 509 -5.30 8.72 -15.47
CA GLU A 509 -4.92 8.85 -14.06
C GLU A 509 -3.73 9.81 -13.90
N MET A 510 -3.68 10.58 -12.82
CA MET A 510 -2.70 11.67 -12.67
C MET A 510 -1.48 11.32 -11.80
N HIS A 511 -1.12 10.05 -11.65
CA HIS A 511 0.04 9.66 -10.83
C HIS A 511 1.41 9.95 -11.50
N TRP A 512 2.27 10.70 -10.80
CA TRP A 512 3.62 11.07 -11.28
C TRP A 512 4.68 9.98 -11.07
N ILE A 513 4.46 9.14 -10.07
CA ILE A 513 5.15 7.88 -9.85
C ILE A 513 4.08 6.79 -9.86
N ARG A 514 4.33 5.72 -10.59
CA ARG A 514 3.48 4.53 -10.62
C ARG A 514 4.31 3.32 -10.22
N ILE A 515 3.68 2.32 -9.64
CA ILE A 515 4.33 1.02 -9.41
C ILE A 515 3.82 0.09 -10.50
N ASP A 516 4.69 -0.24 -11.45
CA ASP A 516 4.40 -1.25 -12.45
C ASP A 516 4.52 -2.63 -11.80
N ARG A 517 3.59 -3.53 -12.12
CA ARG A 517 3.65 -4.93 -11.69
C ARG A 517 3.78 -5.83 -12.91
N TYR A 518 4.75 -6.73 -12.89
CA TYR A 518 4.88 -7.77 -13.91
C TYR A 518 4.72 -9.15 -13.29
N PHE A 519 4.03 -10.04 -13.99
CA PHE A 519 4.00 -11.46 -13.68
C PHE A 519 4.98 -12.13 -14.64
N ALA A 520 5.97 -12.85 -14.13
CA ALA A 520 6.77 -13.74 -14.93
C ALA A 520 6.14 -15.13 -14.91
N PHE A 521 6.07 -15.80 -16.05
CA PHE A 521 5.52 -17.14 -16.18
C PHE A 521 6.56 -18.07 -16.77
N LYS A 522 6.50 -19.35 -16.39
CA LYS A 522 7.35 -20.38 -17.03
C LYS A 522 6.91 -20.59 -18.48
N ASP A 523 7.90 -20.67 -19.38
CA ASP A 523 7.70 -21.11 -20.75
C ASP A 523 7.27 -22.58 -20.76
N ASP A 524 6.30 -22.93 -21.59
CA ASP A 524 5.83 -24.31 -21.76
C ASP A 524 6.71 -25.14 -22.71
N GLY A 525 7.81 -24.56 -23.23
CA GLY A 525 8.73 -25.17 -24.16
C GLY A 525 8.30 -25.04 -25.63
N HIS A 526 7.17 -24.37 -25.89
CA HIS A 526 6.62 -24.16 -27.22
C HIS A 526 6.43 -22.67 -27.57
N GLY A 527 7.03 -21.75 -26.80
CA GLY A 527 6.88 -20.31 -27.00
C GLY A 527 5.53 -19.77 -26.54
N HIS A 528 4.91 -20.48 -25.59
CA HIS A 528 3.73 -20.05 -24.86
C HIS A 528 4.03 -20.03 -23.36
N TYR A 529 3.26 -19.22 -22.64
CA TYR A 529 3.41 -19.02 -21.20
C TYR A 529 2.17 -19.54 -20.49
N ASP A 530 2.34 -20.39 -19.49
CA ASP A 530 1.22 -20.93 -18.71
C ASP A 530 0.81 -19.94 -17.61
N ALA A 531 -0.35 -19.31 -17.79
CA ALA A 531 -0.91 -18.35 -16.84
C ALA A 531 -1.19 -18.94 -15.43
N ASN A 532 -1.23 -20.26 -15.30
CA ASN A 532 -1.40 -20.96 -14.02
C ASN A 532 -0.07 -21.23 -13.31
N LYS A 533 1.06 -21.13 -14.02
CA LYS A 533 2.41 -21.34 -13.48
C LYS A 533 3.15 -20.01 -13.37
N LEU A 534 2.72 -19.24 -12.38
CA LEU A 534 3.41 -18.01 -11.97
C LEU A 534 4.80 -18.36 -11.45
N ASP A 535 5.83 -17.74 -12.02
CA ASP A 535 7.23 -17.94 -11.63
C ASP A 535 7.67 -16.88 -10.62
N SER A 536 7.55 -15.60 -10.98
CA SER A 536 7.90 -14.48 -10.11
C SER A 536 6.96 -13.29 -10.31
N VAL A 537 6.96 -12.37 -9.33
CA VAL A 537 6.23 -11.10 -9.42
C VAL A 537 7.20 -9.96 -9.18
N ALA A 538 7.26 -9.05 -10.15
CA ALA A 538 8.13 -7.89 -10.10
C ALA A 538 7.33 -6.62 -9.79
N PHE A 539 7.79 -5.84 -8.81
CA PHE A 539 7.30 -4.48 -8.55
C PHE A 539 8.38 -3.46 -8.92
N GLN A 540 8.06 -2.59 -9.86
CA GLN A 540 9.00 -1.57 -10.35
C GLN A 540 8.38 -0.17 -10.21
N PRO A 541 8.89 0.68 -9.30
CA PRO A 541 8.48 2.07 -9.27
C PRO A 541 9.02 2.82 -10.49
N VAL A 542 8.13 3.39 -11.30
CA VAL A 542 8.50 4.16 -12.50
C VAL A 542 7.99 5.59 -12.35
N SER A 543 8.93 6.53 -12.42
CA SER A 543 8.67 7.98 -12.42
C SER A 543 9.48 8.68 -13.53
N CYS A 544 9.41 10.01 -13.63
CA CYS A 544 10.34 10.72 -14.50
C CYS A 544 11.77 10.48 -14.02
N THR A 545 12.61 9.99 -14.91
CA THR A 545 14.01 9.66 -14.60
C THR A 545 14.97 10.82 -14.82
N HIS A 546 14.45 12.00 -15.19
CA HIS A 546 15.22 13.21 -15.48
C HIS A 546 16.40 12.95 -16.43
N CYS A 547 16.13 12.26 -17.55
CA CYS A 547 17.07 11.99 -18.65
C CYS A 547 17.96 13.20 -18.95
N GLU A 548 19.27 13.04 -19.09
CA GLU A 548 20.16 14.09 -19.59
C GLU A 548 19.89 14.33 -21.09
N ASN A 549 19.85 13.26 -21.87
CA ASN A 549 19.40 13.32 -23.27
C ASN A 549 17.88 13.17 -23.31
N ALA A 550 17.14 14.21 -22.93
CA ALA A 550 15.69 14.14 -22.75
C ALA A 550 14.90 14.26 -24.07
N PRO A 551 14.34 13.18 -24.64
CA PRO A 551 13.59 13.25 -25.89
C PRO A 551 12.29 14.07 -25.76
N CYS A 552 11.79 14.20 -24.54
CA CYS A 552 10.57 14.96 -24.25
C CYS A 552 10.77 16.48 -24.31
N GLU A 553 12.00 16.99 -24.29
CA GLU A 553 12.30 18.43 -24.38
C GLU A 553 12.31 18.94 -25.82
N GLU A 554 13.05 18.28 -26.70
CA GLU A 554 13.22 18.63 -28.11
C GLU A 554 11.89 18.76 -28.88
N VAL A 555 10.86 18.04 -28.44
CA VAL A 555 9.54 18.02 -29.07
C VAL A 555 8.58 19.08 -28.53
N CYS A 556 9.00 19.91 -27.56
CA CYS A 556 8.15 20.94 -27.00
C CYS A 556 8.27 22.25 -27.81
N PRO A 557 7.26 22.65 -28.61
CA PRO A 557 7.37 23.80 -29.51
C PRO A 557 7.47 25.15 -28.80
N VAL A 558 7.22 25.18 -27.48
CA VAL A 558 7.20 26.40 -26.66
C VAL A 558 8.24 26.38 -25.54
N ALA A 559 9.13 25.37 -25.52
CA ALA A 559 10.14 25.18 -24.46
C ALA A 559 9.53 25.20 -23.05
N ALA A 560 8.39 24.52 -22.85
CA ALA A 560 7.77 24.36 -21.53
C ALA A 560 8.43 23.27 -20.69
N THR A 561 9.35 22.50 -21.28
CA THR A 561 10.18 21.54 -20.57
C THR A 561 11.62 21.76 -21.01
N VAL A 562 12.51 21.97 -20.05
CA VAL A 562 13.91 22.34 -20.25
C VAL A 562 14.75 21.79 -19.10
N HIS A 563 16.02 21.50 -19.33
CA HIS A 563 16.96 21.30 -18.23
C HIS A 563 17.30 22.61 -17.50
N ASP A 564 17.43 22.55 -16.18
CA ASP A 564 18.08 23.60 -15.41
C ASP A 564 19.62 23.46 -15.43
N THR A 565 20.31 24.38 -14.76
CA THR A 565 21.78 24.39 -14.69
C THR A 565 22.38 23.17 -13.99
N ASP A 566 21.62 22.45 -13.16
CA ASP A 566 22.06 21.23 -12.46
C ASP A 566 21.64 19.94 -13.20
N GLY A 567 20.99 20.10 -14.36
CA GLY A 567 20.51 19.02 -15.21
C GLY A 567 19.22 18.37 -14.74
N LEU A 568 18.42 19.04 -13.90
CA LEU A 568 17.04 18.61 -13.67
C LEU A 568 16.20 18.95 -14.89
N ASN A 569 15.49 17.96 -15.43
CA ASN A 569 14.39 18.23 -16.36
C ASN A 569 13.27 18.99 -15.62
N VAL A 570 13.07 20.27 -15.91
CA VAL A 570 12.05 21.13 -15.28
C VAL A 570 10.82 21.24 -16.18
N MET A 571 9.64 20.94 -15.64
CA MET A 571 8.36 21.17 -16.33
C MET A 571 7.77 22.50 -15.89
N VAL A 572 7.80 23.48 -16.78
CA VAL A 572 7.30 24.83 -16.55
C VAL A 572 5.82 24.89 -16.89
N TYR A 573 4.96 24.64 -15.89
CA TYR A 573 3.53 24.43 -16.06
C TYR A 573 2.80 25.57 -16.79
N ASN A 574 3.13 26.83 -16.49
CA ASN A 574 2.50 28.02 -17.09
C ASN A 574 2.88 28.26 -18.55
N ARG A 575 3.97 27.64 -19.05
CA ARG A 575 4.40 27.75 -20.44
C ARG A 575 3.78 26.68 -21.34
N CYS A 576 3.27 25.60 -20.75
CA CYS A 576 2.70 24.48 -21.49
C CYS A 576 1.41 24.88 -22.22
N ILE A 577 1.36 24.65 -23.53
CA ILE A 577 0.17 24.88 -24.36
C ILE A 577 -0.62 23.61 -24.67
N GLY A 578 -0.26 22.47 -24.05
CA GLY A 578 -1.06 21.24 -24.12
C GLY A 578 -0.96 20.41 -25.41
N THR A 579 0.13 20.53 -26.19
CA THR A 579 0.33 19.73 -27.42
C THR A 579 0.47 18.22 -27.18
N ARG A 580 0.82 17.81 -25.95
CA ARG A 580 1.00 16.40 -25.51
C ARG A 580 2.13 15.60 -26.18
N TYR A 581 2.84 16.17 -27.16
CA TYR A 581 3.94 15.48 -27.86
C TYR A 581 5.05 15.00 -26.91
N CYS A 582 5.36 15.77 -25.87
CA CYS A 582 6.34 15.39 -24.85
C CYS A 582 6.01 14.07 -24.14
N SER A 583 4.72 13.69 -24.03
CA SER A 583 4.32 12.38 -23.51
C SER A 583 4.56 11.27 -24.54
N ASN A 584 4.23 11.51 -25.80
CA ASN A 584 4.47 10.55 -26.89
C ASN A 584 5.96 10.18 -26.99
N ASN A 585 6.85 11.19 -26.95
CA ASN A 585 8.29 10.98 -27.08
C ASN A 585 8.97 10.51 -25.80
N CYS A 586 8.30 10.59 -24.65
CA CYS A 586 8.82 10.02 -23.41
C CYS A 586 8.69 8.49 -23.46
N PRO A 587 9.80 7.72 -23.44
CA PRO A 587 9.74 6.27 -23.58
C PRO A 587 9.01 5.61 -22.41
N PHE A 588 9.13 6.18 -21.20
CA PHE A 588 8.50 5.68 -19.98
C PHE A 588 7.01 6.02 -19.83
N LYS A 589 6.49 6.91 -20.69
CA LYS A 589 5.12 7.44 -20.60
C LYS A 589 4.79 7.90 -19.18
N VAL A 590 5.64 8.73 -18.57
CA VAL A 590 5.51 9.28 -17.20
C VAL A 590 5.09 10.76 -17.17
N ARG A 591 4.83 11.34 -18.35
CA ARG A 591 4.22 12.67 -18.48
C ARG A 591 2.70 12.51 -18.42
N ARG A 592 2.05 13.13 -17.44
CA ARG A 592 0.60 13.08 -17.22
C ARG A 592 -0.06 14.37 -17.67
N PHE A 593 -1.23 14.29 -18.29
CA PHE A 593 -1.89 15.46 -18.88
C PHE A 593 -3.18 15.81 -18.14
N ASN A 594 -3.33 17.07 -17.78
CA ASN A 594 -4.61 17.59 -17.31
C ASN A 594 -5.60 17.73 -18.46
N TYR A 595 -6.33 16.66 -18.79
CA TYR A 595 -7.38 16.70 -19.82
C TYR A 595 -8.49 17.69 -19.47
N PHE A 596 -8.80 17.78 -18.18
CA PHE A 596 -9.84 18.67 -17.65
C PHE A 596 -9.28 19.56 -16.56
N ASP A 597 -10.06 20.56 -16.16
CA ASP A 597 -9.75 21.31 -14.95
C ASP A 597 -10.21 20.49 -13.75
N TYR A 598 -9.38 19.55 -13.32
CA TYR A 598 -9.65 18.74 -12.13
C TYR A 598 -9.74 19.60 -10.87
N PHE A 599 -9.20 20.83 -10.89
CA PHE A 599 -9.32 21.78 -9.79
C PHE A 599 -10.54 22.72 -9.87
N ARG A 600 -11.30 22.68 -10.98
CA ARG A 600 -12.55 23.44 -11.23
C ARG A 600 -12.55 24.88 -10.70
N ARG A 601 -11.81 25.77 -11.37
CA ARG A 601 -11.85 27.23 -11.09
C ARG A 601 -13.13 27.88 -11.63
N ASP A 602 -13.81 27.25 -12.59
CA ASP A 602 -15.14 27.60 -13.11
C ASP A 602 -15.93 26.33 -13.52
N PRO A 603 -17.29 26.33 -13.43
CA PRO A 603 -18.09 25.18 -13.82
C PRO A 603 -18.19 25.06 -15.34
N LEU A 604 -17.83 23.90 -15.90
CA LEU A 604 -18.20 23.53 -17.27
C LEU A 604 -19.28 22.45 -17.28
N ARG A 605 -20.09 22.53 -18.35
CA ARG A 605 -21.41 21.96 -18.63
C ARG A 605 -21.62 20.48 -18.23
N SER A 606 -22.86 20.21 -17.81
CA SER A 606 -23.44 18.93 -17.44
C SER A 606 -23.86 18.06 -18.63
N THR A 607 -23.85 16.74 -18.39
CA THR A 607 -24.46 15.59 -19.10
C THR A 607 -23.67 14.94 -20.26
N GLY A 608 -23.40 13.62 -20.15
CA GLY A 608 -22.94 12.73 -21.24
C GLY A 608 -21.63 11.97 -20.99
N LEU A 609 -21.16 11.18 -21.97
CA LEU A 609 -19.89 10.41 -21.99
C LEU A 609 -18.61 11.26 -21.75
N LEU A 610 -18.76 12.59 -21.78
CA LEU A 610 -17.76 13.60 -21.47
C LEU A 610 -17.88 14.09 -20.01
N GLN A 611 -18.66 13.39 -19.16
CA GLN A 611 -18.79 13.71 -17.75
C GLN A 611 -17.42 13.60 -17.07
N VAL A 612 -17.07 14.69 -16.41
CA VAL A 612 -15.99 14.79 -15.44
C VAL A 612 -16.63 14.99 -14.07
N GLN A 613 -17.72 14.28 -13.78
CA GLN A 613 -18.34 14.28 -12.46
C GLN A 613 -17.83 13.08 -11.66
N PRO A 614 -16.71 13.19 -10.95
CA PRO A 614 -16.77 12.96 -9.54
C PRO A 614 -17.49 14.18 -8.92
N ASP A 615 -18.60 13.97 -8.21
CA ASP A 615 -19.23 15.01 -7.37
C ASP A 615 -18.30 15.52 -6.23
N TYR A 616 -17.06 15.04 -6.21
CA TYR A 616 -15.97 15.46 -5.34
C TYR A 616 -15.61 16.96 -5.44
N TYR A 617 -15.76 17.57 -6.63
CA TYR A 617 -15.40 18.98 -6.88
C TYR A 617 -16.59 19.86 -7.29
N VAL A 618 -17.76 19.64 -6.67
CA VAL A 618 -18.89 20.58 -6.80
C VAL A 618 -18.56 21.88 -6.03
N LYS A 619 -19.08 23.01 -6.51
CA LYS A 619 -19.01 24.36 -5.91
C LYS A 619 -19.38 24.44 -4.42
N THR A 620 -19.96 23.37 -3.88
CA THR A 620 -20.44 23.23 -2.52
C THR A 620 -19.68 22.12 -1.77
N GLN A 621 -18.36 21.96 -1.93
CA GLN A 621 -17.59 21.27 -0.87
C GLN A 621 -18.01 21.86 0.48
N SER A 622 -18.40 21.02 1.43
CA SER A 622 -18.74 21.48 2.78
C SER A 622 -17.52 22.23 3.32
N GLY A 623 -17.60 23.56 3.43
CA GLY A 623 -16.50 24.47 3.78
C GLY A 623 -15.81 25.25 2.64
N GLY A 624 -16.26 25.08 1.39
CA GLY A 624 -15.95 25.98 0.27
C GLY A 624 -14.49 25.97 -0.22
N LYS A 625 -14.10 27.02 -0.96
CA LYS A 625 -12.75 27.19 -1.54
C LYS A 625 -11.64 27.18 -0.48
N THR A 626 -11.95 27.66 0.74
CA THR A 626 -10.98 27.85 1.82
C THR A 626 -10.47 26.52 2.36
N LEU A 627 -11.35 25.60 2.79
CA LEU A 627 -10.92 24.29 3.30
C LEU A 627 -10.12 23.51 2.27
N ARG A 628 -10.52 23.57 1.00
CA ARG A 628 -9.80 22.92 -0.08
C ARG A 628 -8.38 23.49 -0.27
N ALA A 629 -8.24 24.81 -0.13
CA ALA A 629 -6.94 25.45 -0.29
C ALA A 629 -5.94 25.04 0.81
N MET A 630 -6.43 24.68 2.01
CA MET A 630 -5.59 24.24 3.12
C MET A 630 -4.94 22.88 2.88
N GLN A 631 -5.52 22.05 2.00
CA GLN A 631 -4.93 20.76 1.60
C GLN A 631 -3.69 20.92 0.71
N PHE A 632 -3.57 22.05 0.00
CA PHE A 632 -2.51 22.21 -1.00
C PHE A 632 -1.20 22.63 -0.37
N ASN A 633 -0.12 21.98 -0.81
CA ASN A 633 1.23 22.45 -0.56
C ASN A 633 1.42 23.85 -1.18
N PRO A 634 1.71 24.88 -0.37
CA PRO A 634 1.81 26.26 -0.86
C PRO A 634 3.03 26.48 -1.78
N ASP A 635 4.03 25.61 -1.70
CA ASP A 635 5.26 25.73 -2.50
C ASP A 635 5.15 25.05 -3.87
N VAL A 636 4.05 24.35 -4.14
CA VAL A 636 3.83 23.65 -5.42
C VAL A 636 2.65 24.26 -6.16
N THR A 637 2.85 24.57 -7.44
CA THR A 637 1.80 25.12 -8.28
C THR A 637 0.60 24.16 -8.35
N VAL A 638 -0.62 24.63 -8.11
CA VAL A 638 -1.85 23.90 -8.47
C VAL A 638 -2.11 24.12 -9.97
N ARG A 639 -2.07 23.05 -10.76
CA ARG A 639 -2.14 23.14 -12.23
C ARG A 639 -3.55 23.43 -12.73
N MET A 640 -3.63 23.89 -13.98
CA MET A 640 -4.89 24.09 -14.72
C MET A 640 -5.07 22.96 -15.75
N ARG A 641 -6.23 22.93 -16.40
CA ARG A 641 -6.44 22.13 -17.62
C ARG A 641 -5.41 22.44 -18.70
N GLY A 642 -5.15 21.48 -19.57
CA GLY A 642 -4.33 21.68 -20.75
C GLY A 642 -2.82 21.69 -20.49
N VAL A 643 -2.39 21.29 -19.29
CA VAL A 643 -0.99 21.33 -18.87
C VAL A 643 -0.45 19.93 -18.60
N MET A 644 0.78 19.68 -19.04
CA MET A 644 1.52 18.46 -18.74
C MET A 644 2.17 18.52 -17.36
N GLU A 645 2.22 17.39 -16.70
CA GLU A 645 2.86 17.17 -15.42
C GLU A 645 3.80 15.97 -15.48
N LYS A 646 4.72 15.91 -14.52
CA LYS A 646 5.63 14.79 -14.31
C LYS A 646 6.25 14.90 -12.93
N CYS A 647 6.82 13.81 -12.43
CA CYS A 647 7.77 13.86 -11.32
C CYS A 647 8.87 14.90 -11.62
N ASP A 648 9.13 15.74 -10.64
CA ASP A 648 10.10 16.84 -10.71
C ASP A 648 11.20 16.70 -9.63
N PHE A 649 11.36 15.49 -9.08
CA PHE A 649 12.19 15.20 -7.91
C PHE A 649 11.85 16.05 -6.67
N CYS A 650 10.57 16.43 -6.51
CA CYS A 650 10.09 17.30 -5.43
C CYS A 650 10.88 18.61 -5.43
N SER A 651 10.84 19.32 -6.57
CA SER A 651 11.67 20.50 -6.79
C SER A 651 11.46 21.59 -5.73
N SER A 652 10.26 21.70 -5.15
CA SER A 652 9.97 22.54 -3.99
C SER A 652 10.94 22.29 -2.81
N ARG A 653 11.17 21.03 -2.45
CA ARG A 653 12.09 20.61 -1.38
C ARG A 653 13.55 20.90 -1.75
N ILE A 654 13.93 20.63 -3.00
CA ILE A 654 15.27 20.95 -3.53
C ILE A 654 15.54 22.46 -3.42
N GLN A 655 14.61 23.30 -3.88
CA GLN A 655 14.79 24.75 -3.86
C GLN A 655 14.83 25.29 -2.43
N ARG A 656 13.97 24.80 -1.53
CA ARG A 656 13.99 25.18 -0.11
C ARG A 656 15.36 24.93 0.53
N ALA A 657 15.92 23.74 0.33
CA ALA A 657 17.23 23.37 0.86
C ALA A 657 18.38 24.18 0.21
N LYS A 658 18.34 24.39 -1.11
CA LYS A 658 19.30 25.25 -1.83
C LYS A 658 19.30 26.67 -1.29
N ILE A 659 18.12 27.27 -1.12
CA ILE A 659 17.98 28.64 -0.61
C ILE A 659 18.50 28.72 0.82
N ALA A 660 18.09 27.81 1.70
CA ALA A 660 18.54 27.79 3.09
C ALA A 660 20.07 27.64 3.20
N THR A 661 20.65 26.74 2.42
CA THR A 661 22.10 26.48 2.41
C THR A 661 22.87 27.65 1.83
N LYS A 662 22.40 28.23 0.71
CA LYS A 662 23.00 29.43 0.11
C LYS A 662 22.96 30.61 1.07
N ASN A 663 21.86 30.82 1.80
CA ASN A 663 21.74 31.88 2.80
C ASN A 663 22.74 31.70 3.96
N LYS A 664 23.01 30.46 4.39
CA LYS A 664 24.07 30.16 5.37
C LYS A 664 25.45 30.42 4.78
N TRP A 665 25.73 29.91 3.57
CA TRP A 665 26.99 30.06 2.87
C TRP A 665 27.36 31.53 2.62
N MET A 666 26.37 32.37 2.26
CA MET A 666 26.60 33.81 2.05
C MET A 666 27.11 34.53 3.30
N LYS A 667 26.79 34.03 4.51
CA LYS A 667 27.24 34.59 5.79
C LYS A 667 28.65 34.15 6.20
N LEU A 668 29.23 33.17 5.51
CA LEU A 668 30.60 32.73 5.78
C LEU A 668 31.62 33.80 5.38
N SER A 669 32.74 33.84 6.10
CA SER A 669 33.88 34.69 5.76
C SER A 669 34.51 34.28 4.43
N GLN A 670 35.25 35.20 3.81
CA GLN A 670 35.92 34.93 2.54
C GLN A 670 36.89 33.73 2.65
N ALA A 671 37.61 33.62 3.77
CA ALA A 671 38.52 32.51 4.04
C ALA A 671 37.81 31.14 4.18
N GLU A 672 36.55 31.12 4.63
CA GLU A 672 35.74 29.89 4.68
C GLU A 672 35.21 29.51 3.30
N LYS A 673 34.81 30.49 2.49
CA LYS A 673 34.35 30.28 1.11
C LYS A 673 35.46 29.80 0.18
N GLU A 674 36.70 30.22 0.42
CA GLU A 674 37.86 29.75 -0.35
C GLU A 674 38.24 28.29 -0.03
N LYS A 675 37.88 27.79 1.15
CA LYS A 675 38.10 26.38 1.53
C LYS A 675 37.10 25.44 0.87
N ASP A 676 35.85 25.88 0.69
CA ASP A 676 34.83 25.13 -0.04
C ASP A 676 34.15 26.04 -1.09
N PRO A 677 34.65 26.06 -2.33
CA PRO A 677 34.14 26.93 -3.38
C PRO A 677 32.74 26.50 -3.87
N ARG A 678 32.29 25.29 -3.50
CA ARG A 678 30.98 24.75 -3.85
C ARG A 678 30.02 24.93 -2.68
N VAL A 679 28.78 25.34 -2.95
CA VAL A 679 27.75 25.40 -1.90
C VAL A 679 27.25 23.97 -1.62
N LYS A 680 27.94 23.20 -0.79
CA LYS A 680 27.57 21.80 -0.53
C LYS A 680 26.30 21.70 0.33
N ILE A 681 25.37 20.84 -0.08
CA ILE A 681 24.22 20.42 0.73
C ILE A 681 24.55 19.04 1.28
N GLU A 682 24.38 18.84 2.59
CA GLU A 682 24.66 17.56 3.24
C GLU A 682 23.69 16.48 2.75
N ASP A 683 24.20 15.26 2.55
CA ASP A 683 23.39 14.12 2.14
C ASP A 683 22.26 13.84 3.15
N GLY A 684 21.10 13.42 2.66
CA GLY A 684 19.89 13.25 3.48
C GLY A 684 19.17 14.55 3.89
N THR A 685 19.72 15.74 3.61
CA THR A 685 19.00 17.02 3.87
C THR A 685 17.77 17.16 2.98
N ILE A 686 17.85 16.68 1.74
CA ILE A 686 16.74 16.71 0.78
C ILE A 686 16.22 15.28 0.63
N VAL A 687 15.06 15.02 1.21
CA VAL A 687 14.35 13.75 1.03
C VAL A 687 13.07 14.03 0.23
N PRO A 688 12.94 13.53 -1.01
CA PRO A 688 11.69 13.61 -1.76
C PRO A 688 10.56 12.85 -1.06
N ALA A 689 9.31 13.26 -1.27
CA ALA A 689 8.15 12.64 -0.61
C ALA A 689 8.04 11.12 -0.85
N CYS A 690 8.41 10.64 -2.05
CA CYS A 690 8.40 9.21 -2.36
C CYS A 690 9.47 8.41 -1.59
N SER A 691 10.59 9.03 -1.22
CA SER A 691 11.67 8.43 -0.43
C SER A 691 11.29 8.44 1.05
N GLU A 692 10.83 9.59 1.57
CA GLU A 692 10.45 9.76 2.98
C GLU A 692 9.34 8.80 3.44
N CYS A 693 8.35 8.55 2.59
CA CYS A 693 7.24 7.66 2.93
C CYS A 693 7.51 6.17 2.68
N CYS A 694 8.65 5.81 2.08
CA CYS A 694 8.90 4.44 1.67
C CYS A 694 9.29 3.60 2.90
N PRO A 695 8.46 2.64 3.36
CA PRO A 695 8.77 1.89 4.58
C PRO A 695 9.93 0.89 4.40
N ALA A 696 10.36 0.66 3.17
CA ALA A 696 11.39 -0.31 2.81
C ALA A 696 12.70 0.34 2.34
N ASP A 697 12.81 1.67 2.43
CA ASP A 697 13.97 2.46 1.96
C ASP A 697 14.38 2.14 0.51
N CYS A 698 13.40 1.77 -0.33
CA CYS A 698 13.63 1.42 -1.73
C CYS A 698 14.18 2.60 -2.53
N ILE A 699 13.75 3.82 -2.22
CA ILE A 699 14.09 5.03 -3.00
C ILE A 699 15.10 5.86 -2.22
N THR A 700 16.29 6.01 -2.77
CA THR A 700 17.35 6.91 -2.26
C THR A 700 17.55 8.07 -3.23
N PHE A 701 17.61 9.29 -2.72
CA PHE A 701 17.82 10.50 -3.51
C PHE A 701 18.98 11.32 -2.95
N GLY A 702 19.74 11.97 -3.82
CA GLY A 702 20.83 12.84 -3.38
C GLY A 702 21.62 13.44 -4.53
N ASP A 703 22.77 14.00 -4.19
CA ASP A 703 23.69 14.62 -5.15
C ASP A 703 24.75 13.62 -5.64
N LEU A 704 24.81 13.44 -6.96
CA LEU A 704 25.76 12.55 -7.66
C LEU A 704 27.15 13.18 -7.83
N LEU A 705 27.31 14.50 -7.66
CA LEU A 705 28.65 15.10 -7.62
C LEU A 705 29.35 14.81 -6.29
N ASP A 706 28.60 14.58 -5.22
CA ASP A 706 29.15 14.08 -3.96
C ASP A 706 29.35 12.57 -4.04
N LYS A 707 30.60 12.12 -4.15
CA LYS A 707 30.94 10.70 -4.28
C LYS A 707 30.63 9.89 -3.02
N ASP A 708 30.52 10.55 -1.87
CA ASP A 708 30.25 9.92 -0.59
C ASP A 708 28.76 9.80 -0.28
N SER A 709 27.89 10.44 -1.07
CA SER A 709 26.44 10.35 -0.90
C SER A 709 25.93 8.92 -1.07
N ALA A 710 24.84 8.58 -0.37
CA ALA A 710 24.21 7.27 -0.46
C ALA A 710 23.84 6.93 -1.91
N VAL A 711 23.27 7.89 -2.65
CA VAL A 711 22.88 7.67 -4.05
C VAL A 711 24.07 7.41 -4.97
N SER A 712 25.21 8.09 -4.78
CA SER A 712 26.44 7.85 -5.59
C SER A 712 27.00 6.46 -5.36
N LYS A 713 26.98 5.98 -4.12
CA LYS A 713 27.40 4.61 -3.77
C LYS A 713 26.49 3.57 -4.42
N LEU A 714 25.16 3.78 -4.39
CA LEU A 714 24.21 2.88 -5.03
C LEU A 714 24.30 2.92 -6.56
N HIS A 715 24.51 4.09 -7.18
CA HIS A 715 24.76 4.21 -8.62
C HIS A 715 26.04 3.49 -9.08
N SER A 716 27.02 3.36 -8.18
CA SER A 716 28.27 2.64 -8.45
C SER A 716 28.17 1.13 -8.20
N SER A 717 27.12 0.67 -7.52
CA SER A 717 26.87 -0.74 -7.20
C SER A 717 26.93 -1.62 -8.45
N PRO A 718 27.53 -2.82 -8.41
CA PRO A 718 27.61 -3.69 -9.57
C PRO A 718 26.21 -4.17 -10.04
N ARG A 719 25.20 -4.13 -9.15
CA ARG A 719 23.78 -4.41 -9.48
C ARG A 719 23.06 -3.26 -10.18
N SER A 720 23.67 -2.07 -10.27
CA SER A 720 23.03 -0.88 -10.81
C SER A 720 22.86 -1.00 -12.33
N TYR A 721 21.69 -0.64 -12.84
CA TYR A 721 21.43 -0.54 -14.27
C TYR A 721 20.49 0.62 -14.61
N GLU A 722 20.53 1.03 -15.88
CA GLU A 722 19.59 2.00 -16.44
C GLU A 722 18.49 1.27 -17.19
N MET A 723 17.24 1.69 -16.97
CA MET A 723 16.10 1.18 -17.71
C MET A 723 16.07 1.84 -19.09
N LEU A 724 15.99 1.03 -20.15
CA LEU A 724 16.05 1.47 -21.56
C LEU A 724 17.37 2.17 -21.93
N GLU A 725 18.50 1.63 -21.44
CA GLU A 725 19.85 2.15 -21.69
C GLU A 725 20.19 2.23 -23.19
N GLU A 726 19.61 1.34 -24.01
CA GLU A 726 19.78 1.29 -25.46
C GLU A 726 19.32 2.57 -26.18
N LEU A 727 18.51 3.42 -25.54
CA LEU A 727 18.05 4.69 -26.10
C LEU A 727 19.03 5.85 -25.87
N ASN A 728 20.15 5.62 -25.17
CA ASN A 728 21.16 6.63 -24.81
C ASN A 728 20.55 7.91 -24.17
N ILE A 729 19.48 7.73 -23.38
CA ILE A 729 18.75 8.83 -22.71
C ILE A 729 19.45 9.34 -21.45
N LYS A 730 20.44 8.60 -20.93
CA LYS A 730 21.26 8.92 -19.76
C LYS A 730 20.42 9.28 -18.55
N SER A 731 19.87 8.26 -17.92
CA SER A 731 18.90 8.41 -16.85
C SER A 731 19.55 8.90 -15.54
N ARG A 732 18.96 9.89 -14.86
CA ARG A 732 19.38 10.29 -13.49
C ARG A 732 18.82 9.35 -12.42
N SER A 733 17.86 8.51 -12.77
CA SER A 733 17.38 7.41 -11.94
C SER A 733 18.01 6.09 -12.37
N LYS A 734 18.68 5.38 -11.46
CA LYS A 734 19.16 4.01 -11.67
C LYS A 734 18.37 3.03 -10.80
N TYR A 735 18.27 1.80 -11.29
CA TYR A 735 17.66 0.70 -10.55
C TYR A 735 18.76 -0.23 -10.05
N LEU A 736 18.59 -0.83 -8.88
CA LEU A 736 19.37 -1.98 -8.46
C LEU A 736 18.56 -3.23 -8.81
N ALA A 737 19.20 -4.17 -9.50
CA ALA A 737 18.61 -5.47 -9.79
C ALA A 737 18.12 -6.16 -8.50
N SER A 738 16.99 -6.86 -8.61
CA SER A 738 16.42 -7.63 -7.50
C SER A 738 17.26 -8.87 -7.26
N ILE A 739 17.57 -9.15 -5.99
CA ILE A 739 18.17 -10.43 -5.58
C ILE A 739 17.13 -11.26 -4.83
N THR A 740 16.91 -12.49 -5.28
CA THR A 740 16.12 -13.50 -4.57
C THR A 740 17.03 -14.52 -3.87
N ASN A 741 16.49 -15.17 -2.85
CA ASN A 741 17.19 -16.20 -2.07
C ASN A 741 16.32 -17.48 -1.99
N PRO A 742 16.15 -18.19 -3.11
CA PRO A 742 15.36 -19.42 -3.14
C PRO A 742 16.05 -20.53 -2.33
N VAL A 743 15.27 -21.49 -1.82
CA VAL A 743 15.81 -22.62 -1.03
C VAL A 743 16.60 -23.57 -1.93
N HIS A 744 16.10 -23.77 -3.14
CA HIS A 744 16.79 -24.52 -4.19
C HIS A 744 17.04 -23.60 -5.37
N GLU A 745 18.22 -23.70 -5.99
CA GLU A 745 18.49 -22.94 -7.21
C GLU A 745 17.53 -23.39 -8.32
N PRO A 746 16.85 -22.45 -9.00
CA PRO A 746 16.06 -22.80 -10.17
C PRO A 746 16.98 -23.43 -11.23
N GLU A 747 16.51 -24.50 -11.87
CA GLU A 747 17.20 -25.09 -13.01
C GLU A 747 17.22 -24.09 -14.16
N HIS A 748 18.24 -23.24 -14.20
CA HIS A 748 18.51 -22.44 -15.37
C HIS A 748 19.07 -23.36 -16.45
N HIS A 749 18.22 -23.75 -17.41
CA HIS A 749 18.71 -24.11 -18.72
C HIS A 749 19.43 -22.89 -19.27
N SER A 750 20.75 -22.87 -19.12
CA SER A 750 21.62 -21.94 -19.82
C SER A 750 21.48 -22.21 -21.31
N GLY A 751 20.46 -21.60 -21.92
CA GLY A 751 20.38 -21.38 -23.34
C GLY A 751 21.52 -20.47 -23.73
N GLY A 752 22.72 -21.04 -23.88
CA GLY A 752 23.82 -20.40 -24.55
C GLY A 752 23.40 -20.15 -25.99
N HIS A 753 22.80 -18.99 -26.22
CA HIS A 753 22.75 -18.42 -27.56
C HIS A 753 24.15 -17.88 -27.85
N HIS A 754 24.95 -18.75 -28.45
CA HIS A 754 26.11 -18.37 -29.27
C HIS A 754 25.66 -17.64 -30.52
#